data_AF-A0A195BX19-F1
#
_entry.id   AF-A0A195BX19-F1
#
_cell.length_a   1.000
_cell.length_b   1.000
_cell.length_c   1.000
_cell.angle_alpha   90.00
_cell.angle_beta   90.00
_cell.angle_gamma   90.00
#
_symmetry.space_group_name_H-M   'P 1'
#
loop_
_entity.id
_entity.type
_entity.pdbx_description
1 polymer ?
#
loop_
_entity_poly.entity_id
_entity_poly.type
_entity_poly.pdbx_seq_one_letter_code
_entity_poly.pdbx_strand_id
1 'polypeptide(L)'
;MGTFVRIWAIFSLIGLSRAESPVEILTSSSSLGTFEEEDILRVLSRNKTDTTKNFTFVELINSLGNYTIDTEKVIWSDDRPEVHHTNPHYEDFPEKIDFEARRLLQILPPYDPGAGGVSAECKRHADIFHEELAKFTLWALKMYDATAKVPSGLLSGNVNQFGDFDECVGVEGKDGIRGQYCLAYLQLDVDQSRPDLKYLHRLLHSHYAFRSNMTDPGHRVPRFSNINWAICTPASCTAQDVKASLQHTISKYTAQTGLKIALQVDQNLCQVRPELVLSKATVATSLLFVTVFVLTLVAAFYDHCKIPASELLLSFSLKRNILKLFSLERPQGDIASLHGIRFLNSILLLVSHKSMAVFFIPYVNRTYMSEVRCKPWTVFGRAASLYTDPFIMLSGLLTTYLFVGKLKRSGTLDIKNEYLSRLLRLVPTLGALILFCTYIMPYIGSGPQWPLVVTNHAEICKRTWWRNFLFIHNYFGFENMCLTHTHHIGIDTQLFAISPILVLLLYKKPKIGAIVLSTIALISTILRFYITYVKDLNNYVYYGTSIRQLFDTADYSYTLPSHRLTIYIIGVFAGYFLRNLSKDFKLSTTILYIGWTVCSLMFLAALIGPSKMGSIDYIYDPIHAAAYNAFAPIGWCSLFLWIAITQHTGSSNVFLNKIFSWRGFLVTTRISYAVYLTQFPIFFFNVGQTRTADHYDFLRIMVNLKEIGGILLMSIVLTLLFDTPFQNMRNYILKKPVYKKDITKSSKVE
;
A
#
# COMPACT_ATOMS: atom_id res chain seq x y z
N MET A 1 -7.61 31.08 -22.07
CA MET A 1 -8.63 30.18 -21.46
C MET A 1 -9.61 29.60 -22.49
N GLY A 2 -10.12 30.37 -23.46
CA GLY A 2 -11.05 29.87 -24.49
C GLY A 2 -10.46 28.88 -25.52
N THR A 3 -9.16 28.94 -25.80
CA THR A 3 -8.49 28.07 -26.78
C THR A 3 -8.32 26.63 -26.27
N PHE A 4 -8.12 26.45 -24.96
CA PHE A 4 -7.91 25.14 -24.34
C PHE A 4 -9.20 24.31 -24.30
N VAL A 5 -10.36 24.95 -24.10
CA VAL A 5 -11.68 24.30 -24.08
C VAL A 5 -12.15 23.93 -25.50
N ARG A 6 -11.85 24.77 -26.50
CA ARG A 6 -12.17 24.47 -27.91
C ARG A 6 -11.38 23.30 -28.47
N ILE A 7 -10.10 23.18 -28.11
CA ILE A 7 -9.27 22.03 -28.49
C ILE A 7 -9.84 20.74 -27.88
N TRP A 8 -10.27 20.79 -26.62
CA TRP A 8 -10.84 19.63 -25.92
C TRP A 8 -12.18 19.15 -26.52
N ALA A 9 -13.02 20.08 -26.99
CA ALA A 9 -14.30 19.77 -27.65
C ALA A 9 -14.12 19.23 -29.08
N ILE A 10 -13.14 19.73 -29.84
CA ILE A 10 -12.83 19.24 -31.19
C ILE A 10 -12.24 17.83 -31.15
N PHE A 11 -11.41 17.51 -30.14
CA PHE A 11 -10.93 16.14 -29.91
C PHE A 11 -12.03 15.15 -29.54
N SER A 12 -13.16 15.63 -28.99
CA SER A 12 -14.29 14.79 -28.60
C SER A 12 -15.19 14.39 -29.79
N LEU A 13 -15.13 15.12 -30.91
CA LEU A 13 -16.02 14.94 -32.06
C LEU A 13 -15.39 14.19 -33.24
N ILE A 14 -14.07 14.00 -33.25
CA ILE A 14 -13.36 13.27 -34.33
C ILE A 14 -13.38 11.74 -34.08
N GLY A 15 -13.93 11.27 -32.95
CA GLY A 15 -14.06 9.85 -32.59
C GLY A 15 -15.16 9.07 -33.33
N LEU A 16 -15.86 9.68 -34.28
CA LEU A 16 -17.00 9.10 -35.00
C LEU A 16 -16.76 9.15 -36.52
N SER A 17 -15.83 8.35 -37.05
CA SER A 17 -15.86 7.96 -38.47
C SER A 17 -14.72 7.01 -38.84
N ARG A 18 -15.14 5.78 -39.17
CA ARG A 18 -14.59 4.85 -40.16
C ARG A 18 -13.42 3.94 -39.76
N ALA A 19 -13.75 2.65 -39.88
CA ALA A 19 -12.90 1.48 -39.92
C ALA A 19 -12.40 1.22 -41.35
N GLU A 20 -11.24 0.57 -41.48
CA GLU A 20 -11.01 -0.65 -42.29
C GLU A 20 -9.50 -1.05 -42.23
N SER A 21 -9.29 -2.37 -42.26
CA SER A 21 -8.06 -3.20 -42.22
C SER A 21 -7.33 -3.29 -43.59
N PRO A 22 -6.35 -4.18 -43.89
CA PRO A 22 -5.47 -5.07 -43.09
C PRO A 22 -3.94 -5.06 -43.45
N VAL A 23 -3.13 -5.57 -42.51
CA VAL A 23 -1.98 -6.54 -42.55
C VAL A 23 -0.96 -6.61 -43.71
N GLU A 24 0.34 -6.64 -43.34
CA GLU A 24 1.40 -7.66 -43.60
C GLU A 24 2.77 -7.13 -44.10
N ILE A 25 3.87 -7.64 -43.51
CA ILE A 25 5.04 -8.26 -44.18
C ILE A 25 6.27 -8.32 -43.23
N LEU A 26 6.93 -9.47 -43.35
CA LEU A 26 7.98 -10.12 -42.58
C LEU A 26 9.43 -9.60 -42.82
N THR A 27 10.25 -9.83 -41.78
CA THR A 27 11.59 -10.47 -41.78
C THR A 27 12.88 -9.79 -42.31
N SER A 28 13.83 -9.69 -41.36
CA SER A 28 15.10 -10.44 -41.26
C SER A 28 16.45 -9.75 -41.51
N SER A 29 17.41 -10.30 -40.75
CA SER A 29 18.85 -10.46 -41.02
C SER A 29 19.75 -9.27 -40.65
N SER A 30 20.99 -9.42 -40.16
CA SER A 30 21.76 -10.55 -39.60
C SER A 30 23.16 -10.03 -39.24
N SER A 31 23.83 -10.66 -38.26
CA SER A 31 25.30 -10.81 -38.15
C SER A 31 26.12 -9.55 -37.77
N LEU A 32 27.29 -9.58 -37.09
CA LEU A 32 28.22 -10.61 -36.64
C LEU A 32 29.24 -9.97 -35.66
N GLY A 33 29.90 -10.77 -34.81
CA GLY A 33 31.24 -10.49 -34.23
C GLY A 33 31.35 -10.75 -32.72
N THR A 34 31.80 -11.93 -32.24
CA THR A 34 33.20 -12.37 -31.96
C THR A 34 33.94 -11.48 -30.94
N PHE A 35 34.65 -11.95 -29.89
CA PHE A 35 35.01 -13.25 -29.32
C PHE A 35 35.64 -12.97 -27.93
N GLU A 36 35.83 -14.04 -27.14
CA GLU A 36 36.90 -14.32 -26.17
C GLU A 36 36.68 -14.17 -24.65
N GLU A 37 36.96 -15.32 -24.02
CA GLU A 37 36.98 -15.66 -22.62
C GLU A 37 38.24 -15.15 -21.92
N GLU A 38 38.08 -14.40 -20.84
CA GLU A 38 39.00 -14.37 -19.71
C GLU A 38 38.17 -14.00 -18.47
N ASP A 39 38.34 -14.77 -17.38
CA ASP A 39 37.82 -14.57 -16.01
C ASP A 39 36.90 -15.65 -15.40
N ILE A 40 36.78 -16.83 -16.04
CA ILE A 40 36.41 -18.10 -15.35
C ILE A 40 37.65 -18.69 -14.63
N LEU A 41 38.43 -17.84 -13.95
CA LEU A 41 39.62 -18.23 -13.18
C LEU A 41 39.64 -17.64 -11.77
N ARG A 42 38.46 -17.43 -11.16
CA ARG A 42 38.40 -16.90 -9.78
C ARG A 42 37.52 -17.61 -8.76
N VAL A 43 36.86 -18.72 -9.07
CA VAL A 43 35.89 -19.30 -8.11
C VAL A 43 36.24 -20.69 -7.59
N LEU A 44 37.22 -21.41 -8.16
CA LEU A 44 37.56 -22.77 -7.72
C LEU A 44 38.82 -22.85 -6.84
N SER A 45 38.99 -21.89 -5.94
CA SER A 45 39.91 -22.01 -4.81
C SER A 45 39.15 -21.99 -3.48
N ARG A 46 38.65 -23.14 -3.03
CA ARG A 46 38.85 -23.59 -1.64
C ARG A 46 38.25 -24.98 -1.41
N ASN A 47 39.20 -25.89 -1.29
CA ASN A 47 39.11 -27.25 -0.81
C ASN A 47 38.78 -27.29 0.70
N LYS A 48 37.94 -28.24 1.14
CA LYS A 48 38.29 -29.14 2.24
C LYS A 48 37.35 -30.36 2.28
N THR A 49 37.98 -31.49 2.00
CA THR A 49 37.57 -32.89 2.10
C THR A 49 37.42 -33.39 3.54
N ASP A 50 36.68 -34.49 3.73
CA ASP A 50 37.10 -35.54 4.66
C ASP A 50 36.86 -36.98 4.12
N THR A 51 38.00 -37.63 3.87
CA THR A 51 38.44 -39.05 3.98
C THR A 51 37.39 -40.17 4.17
N THR A 52 37.44 -41.35 3.52
CA THR A 52 38.53 -42.36 3.49
C THR A 52 38.19 -43.50 2.50
N LYS A 53 39.02 -43.75 1.47
CA LYS A 53 39.39 -45.10 0.96
C LYS A 53 40.70 -44.95 0.18
N ASN A 54 41.77 -45.59 0.66
CA ASN A 54 43.09 -45.55 0.03
C ASN A 54 43.09 -46.43 -1.22
N PHE A 55 43.25 -45.83 -2.39
CA PHE A 55 43.77 -46.51 -3.59
C PHE A 55 45.26 -46.24 -3.70
N THR A 56 46.05 -47.25 -4.07
CA THR A 56 47.48 -47.05 -4.32
C THR A 56 47.67 -46.26 -5.62
N PHE A 57 48.62 -45.33 -5.62
CA PHE A 57 48.90 -44.41 -6.74
C PHE A 57 49.19 -45.13 -8.07
N VAL A 58 49.65 -46.39 -8.01
CA VAL A 58 49.94 -47.22 -9.18
C VAL A 58 48.66 -47.83 -9.80
N GLU A 59 47.65 -48.16 -9.00
CA GLU A 59 46.33 -48.60 -9.51
C GLU A 59 45.55 -47.45 -10.15
N LEU A 60 45.70 -46.23 -9.62
CA LEU A 60 45.07 -45.03 -10.18
C LEU A 60 45.64 -44.68 -11.56
N ILE A 61 46.96 -44.80 -11.76
CA ILE A 61 47.61 -44.51 -13.05
C ILE A 61 47.24 -45.54 -14.12
N ASN A 62 47.15 -46.83 -13.78
CA ASN A 62 46.71 -47.86 -14.73
C ASN A 62 45.21 -47.75 -15.08
N SER A 63 44.37 -47.27 -14.16
CA SER A 63 42.96 -46.97 -14.44
C SER A 63 42.79 -45.71 -15.29
N LEU A 64 43.67 -44.72 -15.16
CA LEU A 64 43.65 -43.48 -15.94
C LEU A 64 44.24 -43.64 -17.35
N GLY A 65 45.12 -44.62 -17.56
CA GLY A 65 45.76 -44.89 -18.86
C GLY A 65 44.84 -45.47 -19.93
N ASN A 66 43.63 -45.92 -19.58
CA ASN A 66 42.69 -46.57 -20.51
C ASN A 66 41.43 -45.76 -20.83
N TYR A 67 41.35 -44.50 -20.39
CA TYR A 67 40.38 -43.56 -20.96
C TYR A 67 41.08 -42.75 -22.05
N THR A 68 41.09 -43.30 -23.26
CA THR A 68 41.17 -42.49 -24.47
C THR A 68 40.03 -41.49 -24.41
N ILE A 69 40.36 -40.25 -24.07
CA ILE A 69 39.50 -39.09 -24.25
C ILE A 69 39.28 -39.01 -25.75
N ASP A 70 38.10 -39.43 -26.21
CA ASP A 70 37.57 -39.02 -27.51
C ASP A 70 37.37 -37.51 -27.43
N THR A 71 38.43 -36.78 -27.77
CA THR A 71 38.41 -35.33 -28.00
C THR A 71 37.63 -35.07 -29.27
N GLU A 72 36.30 -35.13 -29.20
CA GLU A 72 35.38 -34.39 -30.08
C GLU A 72 33.95 -34.53 -29.57
N LYS A 73 33.59 -33.73 -28.56
CA LYS A 73 32.25 -33.15 -28.41
C LYS A 73 32.34 -31.95 -27.48
N VAL A 74 32.41 -30.78 -28.11
CA VAL A 74 32.22 -29.49 -27.47
C VAL A 74 30.83 -29.50 -26.80
N ILE A 75 30.77 -29.61 -25.47
CA ILE A 75 29.51 -29.67 -24.68
C ILE A 75 28.94 -28.26 -24.41
N TRP A 76 29.63 -27.20 -24.82
CA TRP A 76 29.15 -25.83 -24.66
C TRP A 76 29.26 -25.12 -26.00
N SER A 77 28.32 -25.44 -26.90
CA SER A 77 28.00 -24.55 -28.01
C SER A 77 27.32 -23.31 -27.45
N ASP A 78 27.65 -22.17 -28.04
CA ASP A 78 27.03 -20.85 -27.84
C ASP A 78 25.63 -20.83 -28.48
N ASP A 79 24.81 -21.81 -28.11
CA ASP A 79 23.46 -22.00 -28.62
C ASP A 79 22.47 -21.30 -27.70
N ARG A 80 21.70 -20.38 -28.30
CA ARG A 80 20.36 -20.06 -27.76
C ARG A 80 19.70 -21.40 -27.42
N PRO A 81 19.15 -21.60 -26.21
CA PRO A 81 18.59 -22.90 -25.84
C PRO A 81 17.57 -23.29 -26.91
N GLU A 82 17.88 -24.32 -27.69
CA GLU A 82 16.92 -24.89 -28.62
C GLU A 82 15.68 -25.23 -27.78
N VAL A 83 14.54 -24.65 -28.15
CA VAL A 83 13.29 -24.90 -27.44
C VAL A 83 12.85 -26.31 -27.80
N HIS A 84 13.40 -27.29 -27.09
CA HIS A 84 13.04 -28.68 -27.26
C HIS A 84 11.65 -28.90 -26.65
N HIS A 85 10.67 -29.07 -27.52
CA HIS A 85 9.29 -29.36 -27.14
C HIS A 85 9.07 -30.82 -26.72
N THR A 86 10.12 -31.64 -26.82
CA THR A 86 10.21 -33.05 -26.39
C THR A 86 11.57 -33.28 -25.75
N ASN A 87 11.72 -34.29 -24.88
CA ASN A 87 13.02 -34.63 -24.31
C ASN A 87 14.00 -35.13 -25.41
N PRO A 88 15.14 -34.45 -25.65
CA PRO A 88 16.06 -34.80 -26.74
C PRO A 88 16.75 -36.16 -26.54
N HIS A 89 16.80 -36.66 -25.29
CA HIS A 89 17.39 -37.96 -24.95
C HIS A 89 16.35 -39.07 -24.81
N TYR A 90 15.08 -38.80 -25.11
CA TYR A 90 14.02 -39.80 -24.96
C TYR A 90 14.25 -41.01 -25.87
N GLU A 91 14.61 -40.76 -27.12
CA GLU A 91 14.87 -41.83 -28.11
C GLU A 91 16.09 -42.69 -27.72
N ASP A 92 17.07 -42.11 -27.03
CA ASP A 92 18.28 -42.82 -26.59
C ASP A 92 18.00 -43.72 -25.35
N PHE A 93 17.05 -43.34 -24.49
CA PHE A 93 16.82 -43.99 -23.19
C PHE A 93 15.34 -44.19 -22.81
N PRO A 94 14.46 -44.67 -23.70
CA PRO A 94 13.02 -44.65 -23.46
C PRO A 94 12.61 -45.52 -22.27
N GLU A 95 13.10 -46.77 -22.19
CA GLU A 95 12.76 -47.69 -21.09
C GLU A 95 13.21 -47.18 -19.72
N LYS A 96 14.40 -46.56 -19.66
CA LYS A 96 14.96 -46.01 -18.42
C LYS A 96 14.16 -44.80 -17.97
N ILE A 97 13.87 -43.87 -18.89
CA ILE A 97 13.09 -42.67 -18.59
C ILE A 97 11.68 -43.06 -18.15
N ASP A 98 11.00 -43.94 -18.88
CA ASP A 98 9.66 -44.39 -18.53
C ASP A 98 9.62 -45.11 -17.17
N PHE A 99 10.66 -45.87 -16.83
CA PHE A 99 10.79 -46.52 -15.54
C PHE A 99 10.95 -45.49 -14.40
N GLU A 100 11.87 -44.53 -14.56
CA GLU A 100 12.11 -43.49 -13.56
C GLU A 100 10.90 -42.56 -13.42
N ALA A 101 10.26 -42.17 -14.53
CA ALA A 101 9.07 -41.33 -14.54
C ALA A 101 7.92 -41.99 -13.78
N ARG A 102 7.63 -43.27 -14.05
CA ARG A 102 6.61 -44.00 -13.30
C ARG A 102 6.92 -44.06 -11.82
N ARG A 103 8.19 -44.28 -11.43
CA ARG A 103 8.57 -44.40 -10.02
C ARG A 103 8.51 -43.06 -9.29
N LEU A 104 9.00 -41.98 -9.89
CA LEU A 104 8.98 -40.65 -9.29
C LEU A 104 7.55 -40.10 -9.18
N LEU A 105 6.76 -40.20 -10.24
CA LEU A 105 5.38 -39.71 -10.27
C LEU A 105 4.43 -40.53 -9.38
N GLN A 106 4.80 -41.75 -8.98
CA GLN A 106 4.08 -42.50 -7.95
C GLN A 106 4.27 -41.92 -6.54
N ILE A 107 5.44 -41.36 -6.24
CA ILE A 107 5.74 -40.78 -4.92
C ILE A 107 5.02 -39.43 -4.77
N LEU A 108 5.05 -38.61 -5.81
CA LEU A 108 4.41 -37.30 -5.86
C LEU A 108 3.52 -37.21 -7.10
N PRO A 109 2.26 -37.67 -7.01
CA PRO A 109 1.37 -37.71 -8.16
C PRO A 109 1.15 -36.31 -8.74
N PRO A 110 1.23 -36.14 -10.06
CA PRO A 110 0.93 -34.88 -10.71
C PRO A 110 -0.54 -34.53 -10.55
N TYR A 111 -0.81 -33.23 -10.41
CA TYR A 111 -2.16 -32.70 -10.59
C TYR A 111 -2.62 -32.96 -12.03
N ASP A 112 -3.87 -33.38 -12.20
CA ASP A 112 -4.47 -33.65 -13.51
C ASP A 112 -5.47 -32.54 -13.90
N PRO A 113 -5.08 -31.59 -14.78
CA PRO A 113 -5.98 -30.55 -15.25
C PRO A 113 -7.19 -31.08 -16.02
N GLY A 114 -7.07 -32.28 -16.61
CA GLY A 114 -8.11 -32.94 -17.42
C GLY A 114 -9.17 -33.68 -16.60
N ALA A 115 -8.99 -33.77 -15.28
CA ALA A 115 -9.87 -34.53 -14.40
C ALA A 115 -11.27 -33.91 -14.25
N GLY A 116 -12.31 -34.74 -14.16
CA GLY A 116 -13.68 -34.30 -13.94
C GLY A 116 -14.37 -33.72 -15.19
N GLY A 117 -15.33 -32.81 -14.97
CA GLY A 117 -16.16 -32.22 -16.04
C GLY A 117 -15.55 -30.97 -16.64
N VAL A 118 -14.39 -31.09 -17.29
CA VAL A 118 -13.68 -29.97 -17.93
C VAL A 118 -13.96 -29.87 -19.44
N SER A 119 -13.64 -28.72 -20.03
CA SER A 119 -13.73 -28.51 -21.47
C SER A 119 -12.87 -29.49 -22.29
N ALA A 120 -13.34 -29.84 -23.49
CA ALA A 120 -12.66 -30.80 -24.35
C ALA A 120 -11.24 -30.34 -24.75
N GLU A 121 -11.05 -29.03 -24.91
CA GLU A 121 -9.75 -28.44 -25.25
C GLU A 121 -8.77 -28.53 -24.07
N CYS A 122 -9.22 -28.17 -22.86
CA CYS A 122 -8.43 -28.33 -21.63
C CYS A 122 -8.02 -29.79 -21.43
N LYS A 123 -8.97 -30.73 -21.62
CA LYS A 123 -8.68 -32.16 -21.52
C LYS A 123 -7.62 -32.61 -22.52
N ARG A 124 -7.75 -32.22 -23.79
CA ARG A 124 -6.77 -32.55 -24.83
C ARG A 124 -5.36 -32.03 -24.48
N HIS A 125 -5.25 -30.80 -24.00
CA HIS A 125 -3.96 -30.23 -23.60
C HIS A 125 -3.42 -30.87 -22.32
N ALA A 126 -4.29 -31.27 -21.39
CA ALA A 126 -3.89 -32.03 -20.20
C ALA A 126 -3.34 -33.41 -20.57
N ASP A 127 -3.95 -34.11 -21.53
CA ASP A 127 -3.48 -35.42 -22.01
C ASP A 127 -2.08 -35.31 -22.63
N ILE A 128 -1.84 -34.28 -23.47
CA ILE A 128 -0.51 -33.99 -24.04
C ILE A 128 0.49 -33.67 -22.93
N PHE A 129 0.09 -32.90 -21.92
CA PHE A 129 0.94 -32.61 -20.77
C PHE A 129 1.36 -33.87 -20.01
N HIS A 130 0.44 -34.80 -19.73
CA HIS A 130 0.78 -36.05 -19.05
C HIS A 130 1.68 -36.95 -19.90
N GLU A 131 1.43 -37.03 -21.20
CA GLU A 131 2.29 -37.77 -22.14
C GLU A 131 3.72 -37.22 -22.11
N GLU A 132 3.89 -35.91 -22.22
CA GLU A 132 5.21 -35.27 -22.22
C GLU A 132 5.86 -35.26 -20.82
N LEU A 133 5.08 -35.24 -19.76
CA LEU A 133 5.57 -35.41 -18.39
C LEU A 133 6.14 -36.82 -18.18
N ALA A 134 5.49 -37.85 -18.72
CA ALA A 134 5.99 -39.23 -18.67
C ALA A 134 7.34 -39.40 -19.40
N LYS A 135 7.59 -38.57 -20.43
CA LYS A 135 8.86 -38.53 -21.17
C LYS A 135 9.94 -37.66 -20.51
N PHE A 136 9.67 -37.07 -19.34
CA PHE A 136 10.53 -36.07 -18.70
C PHE A 136 10.89 -34.89 -19.61
N THR A 137 9.94 -34.47 -20.44
CA THR A 137 10.12 -33.27 -21.26
C THR A 137 10.19 -32.03 -20.37
N LEU A 138 11.15 -31.14 -20.62
CA LEU A 138 11.48 -30.00 -19.76
C LEU A 138 10.28 -29.06 -19.50
N TRP A 139 9.50 -28.72 -20.51
CA TRP A 139 8.36 -27.81 -20.33
C TRP A 139 7.26 -28.43 -19.44
N ALA A 140 7.05 -29.75 -19.55
CA ALA A 140 6.08 -30.47 -18.73
C ALA A 140 6.59 -30.61 -17.29
N LEU A 141 7.87 -30.93 -17.10
CA LEU A 141 8.51 -30.91 -15.77
C LEU A 141 8.40 -29.54 -15.11
N LYS A 142 8.61 -28.45 -15.85
CA LYS A 142 8.41 -27.09 -15.34
C LYS A 142 6.97 -26.80 -14.92
N MET A 143 5.99 -27.23 -15.70
CA MET A 143 4.58 -27.04 -15.35
C MET A 143 4.20 -27.83 -14.07
N TYR A 144 4.72 -29.04 -13.93
CA TYR A 144 4.59 -29.85 -12.72
C TYR A 144 5.33 -29.21 -11.52
N ASP A 145 6.54 -28.69 -11.72
CA ASP A 145 7.33 -28.08 -10.65
C ASP A 145 6.79 -26.70 -10.21
N ALA A 146 6.17 -25.96 -11.12
CA ALA A 146 5.56 -24.69 -10.79
C ALA A 146 4.29 -24.81 -9.91
N THR A 147 3.60 -25.96 -9.93
CA THR A 147 2.38 -26.20 -9.13
C THR A 147 2.70 -26.31 -7.64
N ALA A 148 1.84 -25.77 -6.76
CA ALA A 148 2.04 -25.82 -5.32
C ALA A 148 2.05 -27.25 -4.75
N LYS A 149 2.88 -27.48 -3.74
CA LYS A 149 2.99 -28.75 -2.99
C LYS A 149 2.64 -28.55 -1.52
N VAL A 150 2.32 -29.64 -0.83
CA VAL A 150 2.03 -29.62 0.61
C VAL A 150 3.29 -29.22 1.37
N PRO A 151 3.27 -28.08 2.08
CA PRO A 151 4.46 -27.56 2.73
C PRO A 151 4.65 -28.16 4.13
N SER A 152 5.88 -28.09 4.65
CA SER A 152 6.12 -28.27 6.08
C SER A 152 5.54 -27.10 6.89
N GLY A 153 5.13 -27.34 8.13
CA GLY A 153 4.69 -26.28 9.04
C GLY A 153 3.22 -25.87 8.91
N LEU A 154 2.34 -26.77 8.43
CA LEU A 154 0.88 -26.54 8.39
C LEU A 154 0.32 -26.13 9.76
N LEU A 155 0.76 -26.77 10.85
CA LEU A 155 0.34 -26.44 12.22
C LEU A 155 0.94 -25.12 12.74
N SER A 156 1.99 -24.62 12.08
CA SER A 156 2.52 -23.26 12.29
C SER A 156 1.83 -22.23 11.39
N GLY A 157 0.79 -22.63 10.64
CA GLY A 157 -0.02 -21.79 9.78
C GLY A 157 0.57 -21.56 8.38
N ASN A 158 1.54 -22.38 7.94
CA ASN A 158 2.11 -22.34 6.58
C ASN A 158 1.14 -22.90 5.53
N VAL A 159 0.00 -22.24 5.34
CA VAL A 159 -1.08 -22.75 4.48
C VAL A 159 -1.10 -22.12 3.08
N ASN A 160 -0.51 -20.94 2.91
CA ASN A 160 -0.54 -20.22 1.65
C ASN A 160 0.65 -20.63 0.78
N GLN A 161 0.39 -21.34 -0.31
CA GLN A 161 1.39 -21.83 -1.24
C GLN A 161 1.17 -21.23 -2.63
N PHE A 162 2.14 -20.44 -3.08
CA PHE A 162 2.10 -19.77 -4.38
C PHE A 162 2.81 -20.53 -5.50
N GLY A 163 3.41 -21.69 -5.22
CA GLY A 163 4.18 -22.41 -6.23
C GLY A 163 5.29 -21.53 -6.83
N ASP A 164 5.72 -21.84 -8.05
CA ASP A 164 6.58 -20.95 -8.83
C ASP A 164 5.76 -20.22 -9.90
N PHE A 165 5.54 -18.92 -9.65
CA PHE A 165 4.76 -18.08 -10.55
C PHE A 165 5.47 -17.84 -11.89
N ASP A 166 6.75 -17.49 -11.83
CA ASP A 166 7.49 -17.04 -13.01
C ASP A 166 7.81 -18.24 -13.92
N GLU A 167 8.05 -19.42 -13.35
CA GLU A 167 8.19 -20.67 -14.09
C GLU A 167 6.89 -21.06 -14.80
N CYS A 168 5.74 -21.00 -14.10
CA CYS A 168 4.45 -21.37 -14.69
C CYS A 168 4.10 -20.52 -15.92
N VAL A 169 4.14 -19.19 -15.77
CA VAL A 169 3.77 -18.27 -16.87
C VAL A 169 4.80 -18.28 -17.99
N GLY A 170 6.02 -18.77 -17.73
CA GLY A 170 7.09 -18.94 -18.71
C GLY A 170 7.05 -20.26 -19.48
N VAL A 171 6.12 -21.18 -19.20
CA VAL A 171 6.00 -22.46 -19.91
C VAL A 171 5.54 -22.24 -21.35
N GLU A 172 6.35 -22.75 -22.29
CA GLU A 172 6.06 -22.83 -23.73
C GLU A 172 6.27 -24.29 -24.17
N GLY A 173 5.18 -25.01 -24.38
CA GLY A 173 5.13 -26.43 -24.69
C GLY A 173 4.85 -26.74 -26.16
N LYS A 174 4.74 -28.04 -26.44
CA LYS A 174 4.38 -28.56 -27.77
C LYS A 174 3.01 -28.02 -28.23
N ASP A 175 2.79 -27.91 -29.53
CA ASP A 175 1.52 -27.47 -30.15
C ASP A 175 1.01 -26.10 -29.65
N GLY A 176 1.92 -25.20 -29.24
CA GLY A 176 1.57 -23.87 -28.75
C GLY A 176 0.93 -23.85 -27.36
N ILE A 177 1.03 -24.95 -26.59
CA ILE A 177 0.57 -25.00 -25.21
C ILE A 177 1.37 -23.98 -24.39
N ARG A 178 0.67 -23.09 -23.68
CA ARG A 178 1.27 -22.14 -22.74
C ARG A 178 0.83 -22.46 -21.33
N GLY A 179 1.68 -22.18 -20.35
CA GLY A 179 1.29 -22.25 -18.94
C GLY A 179 0.36 -21.10 -18.53
N GLN A 180 -0.61 -21.42 -17.69
CA GLN A 180 -1.47 -20.48 -17.00
C GLN A 180 -1.37 -20.74 -15.50
N TYR A 181 -1.01 -19.69 -14.78
CA TYR A 181 -0.93 -19.68 -13.32
C TYR A 181 -2.30 -19.32 -12.74
N CYS A 182 -2.92 -20.20 -11.97
CA CYS A 182 -4.18 -19.91 -11.28
C CYS A 182 -4.00 -19.99 -9.75
N LEU A 183 -4.40 -18.92 -9.05
CA LEU A 183 -4.45 -18.91 -7.59
C LEU A 183 -5.86 -19.27 -7.10
N ALA A 184 -6.00 -20.47 -6.54
CA ALA A 184 -7.25 -20.97 -5.98
C ALA A 184 -7.40 -20.61 -4.49
N TYR A 185 -8.63 -20.36 -4.07
CA TYR A 185 -8.99 -20.19 -2.66
C TYR A 185 -9.71 -21.43 -2.14
N LEU A 186 -9.19 -22.00 -1.06
CA LEU A 186 -9.78 -23.14 -0.37
C LEU A 186 -10.25 -22.70 1.02
N GLN A 187 -11.47 -23.07 1.37
CA GLN A 187 -12.02 -22.91 2.71
C GLN A 187 -12.21 -24.30 3.32
N LEU A 188 -11.47 -24.57 4.39
CA LEU A 188 -11.57 -25.81 5.16
C LEU A 188 -12.65 -25.67 6.23
N ASP A 189 -13.61 -26.58 6.23
CA ASP A 189 -14.60 -26.77 7.27
C ASP A 189 -14.44 -28.17 7.89
N VAL A 190 -14.63 -28.25 9.20
CA VAL A 190 -14.43 -29.46 10.00
C VAL A 190 -15.67 -29.77 10.81
N ASP A 191 -15.94 -31.05 11.02
CA ASP A 191 -17.02 -31.49 11.90
C ASP A 191 -16.82 -30.92 13.32
N GLN A 192 -17.77 -30.07 13.75
CA GLN A 192 -17.72 -29.39 15.04
C GLN A 192 -17.89 -30.34 16.23
N SER A 193 -18.38 -31.56 16.02
CA SER A 193 -18.51 -32.59 17.06
C SER A 193 -17.15 -33.19 17.47
N ARG A 194 -16.10 -32.99 16.66
CA ARG A 194 -14.76 -33.57 16.84
C ARG A 194 -13.78 -32.53 17.42
N PRO A 195 -13.48 -32.58 18.74
CA PRO A 195 -12.62 -31.58 19.39
C PRO A 195 -11.17 -31.63 18.93
N ASP A 196 -10.68 -32.80 18.51
CA ASP A 196 -9.36 -33.02 17.93
C ASP A 196 -9.20 -32.24 16.60
N LEU A 197 -10.19 -32.34 15.71
CA LEU A 197 -10.20 -31.60 14.45
C LEU A 197 -10.32 -30.10 14.66
N LYS A 198 -11.12 -29.67 15.65
CA LYS A 198 -11.26 -28.26 16.01
C LYS A 198 -9.94 -27.61 16.45
N TYR A 199 -9.12 -28.34 17.21
CA TYR A 199 -7.81 -27.85 17.64
C TYR A 199 -6.85 -27.69 16.45
N LEU A 200 -6.76 -28.70 15.59
CA LEU A 200 -5.93 -28.67 14.38
C LEU A 200 -6.36 -27.54 13.43
N HIS A 201 -7.67 -27.39 13.22
CA HIS A 201 -8.26 -26.33 12.41
C HIS A 201 -7.91 -24.94 12.93
N ARG A 202 -7.96 -24.73 14.26
CA ARG A 202 -7.55 -23.47 14.89
C ARG A 202 -6.08 -23.14 14.66
N LEU A 203 -5.18 -24.12 14.74
CA LEU A 203 -3.74 -23.91 14.50
C LEU A 203 -3.44 -23.63 13.03
N LEU A 204 -4.07 -24.38 12.13
CA LEU A 204 -3.91 -24.23 10.68
C LEU A 204 -4.33 -22.83 10.20
N HIS A 205 -5.36 -22.26 10.82
CA HIS A 205 -5.83 -20.89 10.57
C HIS A 205 -5.23 -19.83 11.50
N SER A 206 -4.13 -20.14 12.21
CA SER A 206 -3.41 -19.20 13.09
C SER A 206 -4.35 -18.45 14.05
N HIS A 207 -5.13 -19.22 14.81
CA HIS A 207 -6.10 -18.77 15.80
C HIS A 207 -7.21 -17.82 15.29
N TYR A 208 -7.46 -17.76 13.97
CA TYR A 208 -8.44 -16.84 13.40
C TYR A 208 -8.20 -15.38 13.80
N ALA A 209 -7.00 -14.86 13.52
CA ALA A 209 -6.73 -13.43 13.69
C ALA A 209 -7.84 -12.56 13.07
N PHE A 210 -8.31 -12.96 11.89
CA PHE A 210 -9.57 -12.49 11.31
C PHE A 210 -10.43 -13.66 10.85
N ARG A 211 -11.75 -13.49 10.94
CA ARG A 211 -12.72 -14.38 10.32
C ARG A 211 -13.10 -13.82 8.95
N SER A 212 -12.93 -14.64 7.92
CA SER A 212 -13.32 -14.31 6.55
C SER A 212 -14.20 -15.39 5.94
N ASN A 213 -15.02 -14.98 4.98
CA ASN A 213 -15.78 -15.85 4.11
C ASN A 213 -15.29 -15.70 2.66
N MET A 214 -15.61 -16.68 1.82
CA MET A 214 -15.24 -16.71 0.40
C MET A 214 -15.89 -15.56 -0.40
N THR A 215 -17.06 -15.10 0.03
CA THR A 215 -17.77 -13.97 -0.58
C THR A 215 -17.24 -12.60 -0.18
N ASP A 216 -16.32 -12.52 0.80
CA ASP A 216 -15.74 -11.24 1.21
C ASP A 216 -14.85 -10.67 0.09
N PRO A 217 -14.75 -9.34 -0.06
CA PRO A 217 -14.13 -8.72 -1.24
C PRO A 217 -12.61 -8.96 -1.37
N GLY A 218 -11.88 -9.14 -0.26
CA GLY A 218 -10.48 -9.61 -0.27
C GLY A 218 -9.39 -8.63 -0.75
N HIS A 219 -9.74 -7.53 -1.42
CA HIS A 219 -8.77 -6.59 -2.03
C HIS A 219 -8.20 -5.53 -1.07
N ARG A 220 -8.92 -5.18 -0.01
CA ARG A 220 -8.47 -4.20 1.01
C ARG A 220 -8.00 -4.86 2.30
N VAL A 221 -8.64 -5.99 2.63
CA VAL A 221 -8.37 -6.82 3.80
C VAL A 221 -8.29 -8.25 3.27
N PRO A 222 -7.21 -9.00 3.55
CA PRO A 222 -7.04 -10.32 2.97
C PRO A 222 -8.05 -11.29 3.59
N ARG A 223 -8.49 -12.27 2.82
CA ARG A 223 -9.33 -13.38 3.29
C ARG A 223 -8.50 -14.31 4.19
N PHE A 224 -8.26 -13.89 5.43
CA PHE A 224 -7.30 -14.53 6.33
C PHE A 224 -7.65 -16.00 6.64
N SER A 225 -8.92 -16.36 6.71
CA SER A 225 -9.34 -17.75 6.97
C SER A 225 -9.19 -18.65 5.73
N ASN A 226 -8.89 -18.09 4.55
CA ASN A 226 -8.75 -18.87 3.33
C ASN A 226 -7.32 -19.38 3.17
N ILE A 227 -7.20 -20.52 2.51
CA ILE A 227 -5.95 -21.12 2.07
C ILE A 227 -5.76 -20.74 0.60
N ASN A 228 -4.62 -20.12 0.30
CA ASN A 228 -4.26 -19.78 -1.07
C ASN A 228 -3.42 -20.91 -1.65
N TRP A 229 -3.85 -21.48 -2.77
CA TRP A 229 -3.18 -22.61 -3.41
C TRP A 229 -2.99 -22.36 -4.91
N ALA A 230 -1.74 -22.31 -5.35
CA ALA A 230 -1.41 -22.07 -6.75
C ALA A 230 -1.35 -23.37 -7.55
N ILE A 231 -1.85 -23.30 -8.79
CA ILE A 231 -1.81 -24.40 -9.74
C ILE A 231 -1.35 -23.87 -11.08
N CYS A 232 -0.45 -24.62 -11.73
CA CYS A 232 -0.09 -24.40 -13.12
C CYS A 232 -0.86 -25.36 -14.02
N THR A 233 -1.54 -24.82 -15.02
CA THR A 233 -2.41 -25.57 -15.94
C THR A 233 -2.17 -25.08 -17.38
N PRO A 234 -2.52 -25.85 -18.42
CA PRO A 234 -2.53 -25.33 -19.78
C PRO A 234 -3.45 -24.11 -19.92
N ALA A 235 -3.05 -23.13 -20.73
CA ALA A 235 -3.80 -21.88 -20.94
C ALA A 235 -5.17 -22.04 -21.62
N SER A 236 -5.44 -23.21 -22.20
CA SER A 236 -6.76 -23.59 -22.71
C SER A 236 -7.78 -23.88 -21.60
N CYS A 237 -7.33 -24.18 -20.39
CA CYS A 237 -8.20 -24.42 -19.26
C CYS A 237 -8.77 -23.10 -18.73
N THR A 238 -10.08 -23.02 -18.61
CA THR A 238 -10.74 -21.86 -18.02
C THR A 238 -10.67 -21.94 -16.48
N ALA A 239 -10.89 -20.82 -15.79
CA ALA A 239 -10.97 -20.82 -14.33
C ALA A 239 -12.04 -21.79 -13.77
N GLN A 240 -13.11 -22.04 -14.54
CA GLN A 240 -14.13 -23.04 -14.16
C GLN A 240 -13.62 -24.47 -14.37
N ASP A 241 -12.85 -24.73 -15.43
CA ASP A 241 -12.21 -26.04 -15.64
C ASP A 241 -11.25 -26.36 -14.49
N VAL A 242 -10.40 -25.41 -14.10
CA VAL A 242 -9.47 -25.55 -12.95
C VAL A 242 -10.25 -25.83 -11.66
N LYS A 243 -11.36 -25.12 -11.43
CA LYS A 243 -12.23 -25.37 -10.26
C LYS A 243 -12.80 -26.79 -10.29
N ALA A 244 -13.31 -27.25 -11.43
CA ALA A 244 -13.92 -28.57 -11.58
C ALA A 244 -12.89 -29.69 -11.37
N SER A 245 -11.73 -29.58 -12.02
CA SER A 245 -10.63 -30.56 -11.89
C SER A 245 -10.07 -30.61 -10.47
N LEU A 246 -9.83 -29.45 -9.85
CA LEU A 246 -9.31 -29.41 -8.49
C LEU A 246 -10.33 -29.95 -7.48
N GLN A 247 -11.62 -29.63 -7.65
CA GLN A 247 -12.68 -30.19 -6.81
C GLN A 247 -12.75 -31.72 -6.94
N HIS A 248 -12.65 -32.25 -8.17
CA HIS A 248 -12.60 -33.69 -8.42
C HIS A 248 -11.40 -34.33 -7.71
N THR A 249 -10.21 -33.75 -7.86
CA THR A 249 -8.97 -34.23 -7.24
C THR A 249 -9.07 -34.24 -5.71
N ILE A 250 -9.49 -33.13 -5.10
CA ILE A 250 -9.61 -33.01 -3.63
C ILE A 250 -10.64 -34.00 -3.09
N SER A 251 -11.79 -34.13 -3.73
CA SER A 251 -12.87 -35.01 -3.26
C SER A 251 -12.46 -36.48 -3.22
N LYS A 252 -11.60 -36.94 -4.13
CA LYS A 252 -11.02 -38.30 -4.10
C LYS A 252 -10.29 -38.60 -2.78
N TYR A 253 -9.62 -37.60 -2.21
CA TYR A 253 -8.88 -37.75 -0.95
C TYR A 253 -9.72 -37.42 0.28
N THR A 254 -10.71 -36.52 0.18
CA THR A 254 -11.49 -36.07 1.35
C THR A 254 -12.80 -36.81 1.56
N ALA A 255 -13.33 -37.56 0.58
CA ALA A 255 -14.65 -38.19 0.64
C ALA A 255 -14.86 -39.12 1.86
N GLN A 256 -13.79 -39.73 2.37
CA GLN A 256 -13.83 -40.63 3.53
C GLN A 256 -13.33 -39.97 4.82
N THR A 257 -13.15 -38.65 4.83
CA THR A 257 -12.63 -37.89 5.96
C THR A 257 -13.70 -36.96 6.54
N GLY A 258 -13.51 -36.49 7.78
CA GLY A 258 -14.35 -35.45 8.39
C GLY A 258 -14.08 -34.03 7.89
N LEU A 259 -13.32 -33.88 6.79
CA LEU A 259 -12.88 -32.60 6.24
C LEU A 259 -13.72 -32.22 5.01
N LYS A 260 -14.35 -31.06 5.06
CA LYS A 260 -15.07 -30.48 3.92
C LYS A 260 -14.29 -29.30 3.39
N ILE A 261 -13.94 -29.33 2.11
CA ILE A 261 -13.20 -28.23 1.46
C ILE A 261 -14.10 -27.60 0.41
N ALA A 262 -14.41 -26.32 0.59
CA ALA A 262 -15.06 -25.49 -0.40
C ALA A 262 -14.01 -24.75 -1.24
N LEU A 263 -14.24 -24.66 -2.55
CA LEU A 263 -13.27 -24.17 -3.52
C LEU A 263 -13.84 -23.02 -4.36
N GLN A 264 -13.01 -21.99 -4.60
CA GLN A 264 -13.28 -20.93 -5.58
C GLN A 264 -12.02 -20.55 -6.34
N VAL A 265 -12.16 -20.38 -7.65
CA VAL A 265 -11.11 -19.88 -8.55
C VAL A 265 -11.69 -18.66 -9.26
N ASP A 266 -11.04 -17.51 -9.11
CA ASP A 266 -11.41 -16.26 -9.79
C ASP A 266 -10.70 -16.20 -11.14
N GLN A 267 -11.43 -15.82 -12.19
CA GLN A 267 -10.87 -15.67 -13.53
C GLN A 267 -9.72 -14.66 -13.58
N ASN A 268 -9.78 -13.58 -12.78
CA ASN A 268 -8.72 -12.56 -12.76
C ASN A 268 -7.42 -13.05 -12.08
N LEU A 269 -7.49 -14.15 -11.32
CA LEU A 269 -6.34 -14.78 -10.66
C LEU A 269 -5.71 -15.89 -11.50
N CYS A 270 -6.28 -16.19 -12.66
CA CYS A 270 -5.68 -17.03 -13.69
C CYS A 270 -4.92 -16.14 -14.69
N GLN A 271 -3.60 -16.22 -14.64
CA GLN A 271 -2.67 -15.34 -15.33
C GLN A 271 -1.86 -16.14 -16.35
N VAL A 272 -1.78 -15.63 -17.56
CA VAL A 272 -0.85 -16.08 -18.61
C VAL A 272 0.20 -14.99 -18.83
N ARG A 273 1.30 -15.31 -19.52
CA ARG A 273 2.29 -14.32 -19.92
C ARG A 273 1.59 -13.14 -20.62
N PRO A 274 1.66 -11.92 -20.07
CA PRO A 274 0.89 -10.79 -20.60
C PRO A 274 1.49 -10.31 -21.91
N GLU A 275 0.63 -10.10 -22.90
CA GLU A 275 0.97 -9.31 -24.08
C GLU A 275 0.82 -7.83 -23.72
N LEU A 276 1.85 -7.02 -24.00
CA LEU A 276 1.87 -5.61 -23.61
C LEU A 276 0.91 -4.81 -24.51
N VAL A 277 -0.35 -4.70 -24.10
CA VAL A 277 -1.35 -3.86 -24.76
C VAL A 277 -1.57 -2.60 -23.93
N LEU A 278 -0.92 -1.51 -24.33
CA LEU A 278 -1.04 -0.22 -23.65
C LEU A 278 -2.33 0.49 -24.05
N SER A 279 -3.16 0.82 -23.06
CA SER A 279 -4.35 1.63 -23.29
C SER A 279 -3.99 3.07 -23.69
N LYS A 280 -4.84 3.73 -24.51
CA LYS A 280 -4.66 5.15 -24.88
C LYS A 280 -4.52 6.06 -23.64
N ALA A 281 -5.25 5.76 -22.57
CA ALA A 281 -5.18 6.49 -21.31
C ALA A 281 -3.83 6.31 -20.58
N THR A 282 -3.24 5.11 -20.65
CA THR A 282 -1.89 4.82 -20.13
C THR A 282 -0.83 5.62 -20.89
N VAL A 283 -0.91 5.66 -22.22
CA VAL A 283 0.01 6.45 -23.04
C VAL A 283 -0.11 7.95 -22.71
N ALA A 284 -1.33 8.48 -22.66
CA ALA A 284 -1.57 9.89 -22.32
C ALA A 284 -1.08 10.26 -20.92
N THR A 285 -1.30 9.38 -19.94
CA THR A 285 -0.82 9.57 -18.56
C THR A 285 0.70 9.56 -18.51
N SER A 286 1.34 8.60 -19.19
CA SER A 286 2.80 8.51 -19.25
C SER A 286 3.42 9.75 -19.90
N LEU A 287 2.82 10.24 -21.00
CA LEU A 287 3.23 11.49 -21.66
C LEU A 287 3.12 12.70 -20.71
N LEU A 288 2.07 12.77 -19.89
CA LEU A 288 1.91 13.84 -18.89
C LEU A 288 3.05 13.84 -17.85
N PHE A 289 3.40 12.68 -17.29
CA PHE A 289 4.51 12.58 -16.34
C PHE A 289 5.86 12.94 -16.98
N VAL A 290 6.12 12.47 -18.21
CA VAL A 290 7.33 12.83 -18.96
C VAL A 290 7.38 14.34 -19.24
N THR A 291 6.25 14.94 -19.61
CA THR A 291 6.16 16.40 -19.87
C THR A 291 6.46 17.21 -18.62
N VAL A 292 5.89 16.84 -17.46
CA VAL A 292 6.17 17.52 -16.19
C VAL A 292 7.65 17.36 -15.82
N PHE A 293 8.21 16.18 -15.98
CA PHE A 293 9.62 15.92 -15.72
C PHE A 293 10.53 16.81 -16.60
N VAL A 294 10.31 16.82 -17.92
CA VAL A 294 11.05 17.68 -18.85
C VAL A 294 10.88 19.16 -18.48
N LEU A 295 9.67 19.61 -18.14
CA LEU A 295 9.41 20.97 -17.70
C LEU A 295 10.24 21.34 -16.46
N THR A 296 10.36 20.45 -15.48
CA THR A 296 11.18 20.70 -14.29
C THR A 296 12.68 20.80 -14.60
N LEU A 297 13.18 20.01 -15.55
CA LEU A 297 14.57 20.06 -15.99
C LEU A 297 14.86 21.36 -16.77
N VAL A 298 13.98 21.73 -17.70
CA VAL A 298 14.09 22.99 -18.46
C VAL A 298 14.06 24.17 -17.50
N ALA A 299 13.12 24.21 -16.56
CA ALA A 299 13.05 25.27 -15.56
C ALA A 299 14.32 25.35 -14.69
N ALA A 300 14.92 24.21 -14.34
CA ALA A 300 16.17 24.16 -13.60
C ALA A 300 17.36 24.69 -14.42
N PHE A 301 17.41 24.39 -15.71
CA PHE A 301 18.45 24.89 -16.62
C PHE A 301 18.38 26.42 -16.76
N TYR A 302 17.20 26.98 -17.03
CA TYR A 302 17.01 28.44 -17.11
C TYR A 302 17.42 29.15 -15.82
N ASP A 303 17.07 28.58 -14.67
CA ASP A 303 17.42 29.13 -13.36
C ASP A 303 18.93 29.01 -13.04
N HIS A 304 19.58 27.92 -13.49
CA HIS A 304 21.03 27.75 -13.34
C HIS A 304 21.81 28.74 -14.20
N CYS A 305 21.42 28.89 -15.47
CA CYS A 305 22.04 29.79 -16.43
C CYS A 305 21.62 31.27 -16.26
N LYS A 306 20.74 31.58 -15.29
CA LYS A 306 20.20 32.92 -15.02
C LYS A 306 19.55 33.58 -16.25
N ILE A 307 18.92 32.78 -17.12
CA ILE A 307 18.21 33.26 -18.31
C ILE A 307 16.87 33.86 -17.87
N PRO A 308 16.46 35.05 -18.37
CA PRO A 308 15.17 35.63 -18.02
C PRO A 308 14.02 34.71 -18.47
N ALA A 309 13.22 34.25 -17.52
CA ALA A 309 12.07 33.38 -17.73
C ALA A 309 10.87 33.84 -16.91
N SER A 310 9.67 33.38 -17.26
CA SER A 310 8.47 33.67 -16.47
C SER A 310 8.57 33.04 -15.07
N GLU A 311 8.06 33.72 -14.05
CA GLU A 311 7.98 33.19 -12.68
C GLU A 311 7.14 31.90 -12.58
N LEU A 312 6.23 31.71 -13.53
CA LEU A 312 5.47 30.47 -13.66
C LEU A 312 6.36 29.30 -14.08
N LEU A 313 7.25 29.49 -15.05
CA LEU A 313 8.22 28.46 -15.44
C LEU A 313 9.22 28.20 -14.31
N LEU A 314 9.75 29.25 -13.68
CA LEU A 314 10.71 29.14 -12.57
C LEU A 314 10.10 28.50 -11.31
N SER A 315 8.77 28.47 -11.18
CA SER A 315 8.08 27.73 -10.11
C SER A 315 8.37 26.22 -10.18
N PHE A 316 8.65 25.68 -11.36
CA PHE A 316 9.04 24.29 -11.60
C PHE A 316 10.56 24.03 -11.48
N SER A 317 11.38 25.06 -11.20
CA SER A 317 12.84 24.89 -11.08
C SER A 317 13.19 23.88 -9.98
N LEU A 318 13.80 22.76 -10.40
CA LEU A 318 14.23 21.71 -9.49
C LEU A 318 15.22 22.23 -8.44
N LYS A 319 16.16 23.11 -8.83
CA LYS A 319 17.15 23.72 -7.94
C LYS A 319 16.49 24.51 -6.80
N ARG A 320 15.54 25.39 -7.12
CA ARG A 320 14.79 26.17 -6.11
C ARG A 320 13.99 25.27 -5.19
N ASN A 321 13.32 24.26 -5.77
CA ASN A 321 12.45 23.37 -5.02
C ASN A 321 13.22 22.46 -4.06
N ILE A 322 14.40 21.97 -4.44
CA ILE A 322 15.29 21.20 -3.54
C ILE A 322 15.78 22.08 -2.38
N LEU A 323 16.26 23.30 -2.67
CA LEU A 323 16.72 24.22 -1.62
C LEU A 323 15.58 24.60 -0.67
N LYS A 324 14.38 24.85 -1.21
CA LYS A 324 13.18 25.12 -0.42
C LYS A 324 12.74 23.91 0.40
N LEU A 325 12.94 22.69 -0.09
CA LEU A 325 12.59 21.47 0.64
C LEU A 325 13.44 21.30 1.90
N PHE A 326 14.76 21.49 1.77
CA PHE A 326 15.72 21.31 2.86
C PHE A 326 16.00 22.56 3.72
N SER A 327 15.40 23.72 3.39
CA SER A 327 15.58 24.95 4.18
C SER A 327 15.13 24.82 5.64
N LEU A 328 15.95 25.21 6.60
CA LEU A 328 15.59 25.19 8.03
C LEU A 328 15.04 26.54 8.53
N GLU A 329 14.69 27.44 7.61
CA GLU A 329 14.15 28.76 7.93
C GLU A 329 12.68 28.68 8.39
N ARG A 330 12.36 29.45 9.44
CA ARG A 330 11.02 29.52 10.02
C ARG A 330 10.26 30.76 9.55
N PRO A 331 9.03 30.62 9.06
CA PRO A 331 8.16 31.75 8.80
C PRO A 331 7.82 32.53 10.08
N GLN A 332 7.60 33.84 9.96
CA GLN A 332 7.13 34.65 11.09
C GLN A 332 5.72 34.21 11.53
N GLY A 333 5.57 33.91 12.82
CA GLY A 333 4.28 33.48 13.40
C GLY A 333 4.03 31.97 13.36
N ASP A 334 5.05 31.17 13.04
CA ASP A 334 5.01 29.72 13.05
C ASP A 334 5.01 29.12 14.47
N ILE A 335 4.29 28.00 14.67
CA ILE A 335 4.18 27.32 15.96
C ILE A 335 5.07 26.07 15.94
N ALA A 336 6.30 26.22 16.42
CA ALA A 336 7.36 25.22 16.24
C ALA A 336 7.01 23.78 16.71
N SER A 337 6.31 23.60 17.83
CA SER A 337 5.97 22.26 18.35
C SER A 337 5.06 21.44 17.42
N LEU A 338 4.28 22.12 16.56
CA LEU A 338 3.36 21.43 15.65
C LEU A 338 4.10 20.57 14.63
N HIS A 339 5.35 20.93 14.28
CA HIS A 339 6.18 20.14 13.38
C HIS A 339 6.55 18.79 13.99
N GLY A 340 6.97 18.76 15.25
CA GLY A 340 7.25 17.51 15.96
C GLY A 340 5.99 16.66 16.16
N ILE A 341 4.84 17.29 16.46
CA ILE A 341 3.57 16.58 16.67
C ILE A 341 3.17 15.86 15.38
N ARG A 342 3.30 16.54 14.24
CA ARG A 342 3.06 15.93 12.92
C ARG A 342 4.01 14.78 12.66
N PHE A 343 5.31 14.97 12.91
CA PHE A 343 6.32 13.93 12.68
C PHE A 343 6.03 12.65 13.48
N LEU A 344 5.79 12.77 14.78
CA LEU A 344 5.50 11.62 15.64
C LEU A 344 4.25 10.87 15.15
N ASN A 345 3.15 11.59 14.90
CA ASN A 345 1.91 10.96 14.45
C ASN A 345 2.03 10.40 13.02
N SER A 346 2.83 11.00 12.14
CA SER A 346 3.12 10.44 10.82
C SER A 346 3.87 9.10 10.91
N ILE A 347 4.84 8.96 11.80
CA ILE A 347 5.57 7.69 12.00
C ILE A 347 4.63 6.62 12.58
N LEU A 348 3.88 6.95 13.62
CA LEU A 348 2.95 6.00 14.23
C LEU A 348 1.86 5.56 13.24
N LEU A 349 1.36 6.49 12.42
CA LEU A 349 0.42 6.19 11.35
C LEU A 349 1.04 5.26 10.29
N LEU A 350 2.30 5.50 9.88
CA LEU A 350 3.02 4.65 8.93
C LEU A 350 3.16 3.22 9.45
N VAL A 351 3.59 3.05 10.70
CA VAL A 351 3.69 1.74 11.37
C VAL A 351 2.33 1.06 11.45
N SER A 352 1.27 1.81 11.78
CA SER A 352 -0.06 1.23 11.91
C SER A 352 -0.68 0.83 10.57
N HIS A 353 -0.44 1.56 9.49
CA HIS A 353 -0.86 1.14 8.15
C HIS A 353 -0.05 -0.07 7.65
N LYS A 354 1.26 -0.11 7.92
CA LYS A 354 2.09 -1.27 7.57
C LYS A 354 1.60 -2.55 8.25
N SER A 355 1.15 -2.45 9.50
CA SER A 355 0.63 -3.60 10.26
C SER A 355 -0.58 -4.26 9.57
N MET A 356 -1.37 -3.52 8.79
CA MET A 356 -2.48 -4.05 8.01
C MET A 356 -2.01 -4.73 6.72
N ALA A 357 -1.09 -4.11 5.97
CA ALA A 357 -0.54 -4.67 4.73
C ALA A 357 0.17 -6.02 4.94
N VAL A 358 0.81 -6.19 6.11
CA VAL A 358 1.50 -7.43 6.51
C VAL A 358 0.59 -8.67 6.49
N PHE A 359 -0.73 -8.53 6.68
CA PHE A 359 -1.64 -9.68 6.64
C PHE A 359 -1.77 -10.34 5.26
N PHE A 360 -1.39 -9.65 4.18
CA PHE A 360 -1.42 -10.22 2.83
C PHE A 360 -0.22 -11.13 2.52
N ILE A 361 0.88 -10.97 3.26
CA ILE A 361 2.12 -11.69 2.99
C ILE A 361 1.99 -13.13 3.53
N PRO A 362 2.31 -14.17 2.73
CA PRO A 362 2.39 -15.54 3.21
C PRO A 362 3.57 -15.72 4.18
N TYR A 363 3.33 -16.39 5.30
CA TYR A 363 4.35 -16.68 6.31
C TYR A 363 4.41 -18.16 6.65
N VAL A 364 5.63 -18.68 6.81
CA VAL A 364 5.84 -20.07 7.25
C VAL A 364 5.46 -20.29 8.73
N ASN A 365 5.63 -19.26 9.56
CA ASN A 365 5.30 -19.22 10.99
C ASN A 365 4.13 -18.25 11.27
N ARG A 366 3.07 -18.34 10.45
CA ARG A 366 1.89 -17.48 10.54
C ARG A 366 1.19 -17.51 11.91
N THR A 367 1.24 -18.63 12.62
CA THR A 367 0.69 -18.75 13.98
C THR A 367 1.44 -17.83 14.95
N TYR A 368 2.77 -17.86 14.95
CA TYR A 368 3.60 -16.94 15.73
C TYR A 368 3.33 -15.46 15.36
N MET A 369 3.17 -15.17 14.07
CA MET A 369 2.78 -13.82 13.60
C MET A 369 1.46 -13.36 14.24
N SER A 370 0.45 -14.23 14.32
CA SER A 370 -0.83 -13.89 14.97
C SER A 370 -0.65 -13.63 16.47
N GLU A 371 0.05 -14.52 17.17
CA GLU A 371 0.30 -14.47 18.61
C GLU A 371 1.02 -13.19 19.02
N VAL A 372 2.10 -12.83 18.32
CA VAL A 372 2.90 -11.64 18.62
C VAL A 372 2.11 -10.37 18.34
N ARG A 373 1.44 -10.29 17.19
CA ARG A 373 0.74 -9.07 16.76
C ARG A 373 -0.52 -8.77 17.54
N CYS A 374 -1.03 -9.75 18.26
CA CYS A 374 -2.16 -9.54 19.15
C CYS A 374 -1.75 -9.36 20.62
N LYS A 375 -0.46 -9.23 20.94
CA LYS A 375 -0.06 -8.95 22.33
C LYS A 375 -0.51 -7.56 22.81
N PRO A 376 -0.76 -7.35 24.11
CA PRO A 376 -1.21 -6.07 24.67
C PRO A 376 -0.31 -4.86 24.37
N TRP A 377 1.00 -5.04 24.14
CA TRP A 377 1.91 -3.94 23.82
C TRP A 377 1.80 -3.45 22.36
N THR A 378 1.12 -4.21 21.49
CA THR A 378 1.01 -3.92 20.05
C THR A 378 -0.02 -2.83 19.71
N VAL A 379 -0.59 -2.16 20.71
CA VAL A 379 -1.56 -1.07 20.51
C VAL A 379 -1.01 -0.01 19.56
N PHE A 380 0.29 0.29 19.67
CA PHE A 380 0.99 1.24 18.79
C PHE A 380 0.87 0.92 17.29
N GLY A 381 0.72 -0.35 16.93
CA GLY A 381 0.56 -0.80 15.55
C GLY A 381 -0.89 -0.93 15.10
N ARG A 382 -1.88 -0.91 15.99
CA ARG A 382 -3.29 -1.22 15.67
C ARG A 382 -4.23 -0.02 15.76
N ALA A 383 -3.82 1.05 16.44
CA ALA A 383 -4.67 2.22 16.68
C ALA A 383 -4.55 3.31 15.57
N ALA A 384 -4.62 2.93 14.29
CA ALA A 384 -4.42 3.84 13.15
C ALA A 384 -5.26 5.13 13.24
N SER A 385 -6.51 5.01 13.69
CA SER A 385 -7.41 6.15 13.84
C SER A 385 -6.90 7.21 14.81
N LEU A 386 -6.25 6.81 15.91
CA LEU A 386 -5.77 7.76 16.92
C LEU A 386 -4.69 8.66 16.33
N TYR A 387 -3.85 8.13 15.45
CA TYR A 387 -2.76 8.91 14.84
C TYR A 387 -3.26 9.92 13.80
N THR A 388 -4.47 9.73 13.26
CA THR A 388 -5.09 10.70 12.35
C THR A 388 -5.74 11.87 13.09
N ASP A 389 -6.26 11.66 14.31
CA ASP A 389 -7.01 12.67 15.06
C ASP A 389 -6.20 13.96 15.35
N PRO A 390 -4.89 13.91 15.69
CA PRO A 390 -4.08 15.11 15.84
C PRO A 390 -3.99 15.95 14.57
N PHE A 391 -3.98 15.36 13.38
CA PHE A 391 -3.96 16.14 12.13
C PHE A 391 -5.26 16.93 11.95
N ILE A 392 -6.40 16.33 12.29
CA ILE A 392 -7.72 16.98 12.27
C ILE A 392 -7.76 18.13 13.31
N MET A 393 -7.28 17.89 14.53
CA MET A 393 -7.16 18.92 15.56
C MET A 393 -6.29 20.09 15.09
N LEU A 394 -5.11 19.80 14.54
CA LEU A 394 -4.19 20.81 14.05
C LEU A 394 -4.77 21.60 12.87
N SER A 395 -5.59 20.96 12.02
CA SER A 395 -6.29 21.62 10.93
C SER A 395 -7.28 22.66 11.45
N GLY A 396 -8.10 22.30 12.45
CA GLY A 396 -9.02 23.23 13.12
C GLY A 396 -8.29 24.39 13.82
N LEU A 397 -7.18 24.09 14.50
CA LEU A 397 -6.34 25.08 15.18
C LEU A 397 -5.74 26.09 14.21
N LEU A 398 -5.04 25.63 13.18
CA LEU A 398 -4.37 26.49 12.23
C LEU A 398 -5.36 27.31 11.40
N THR A 399 -6.47 26.69 10.98
CA THR A 399 -7.53 27.40 10.23
C THR A 399 -8.10 28.55 11.07
N THR A 400 -8.43 28.29 12.33
CA THR A 400 -8.98 29.32 13.23
C THR A 400 -7.96 30.40 13.56
N TYR A 401 -6.71 30.01 13.84
CA TYR A 401 -5.62 30.96 14.11
C TYR A 401 -5.42 31.94 12.95
N LEU A 402 -5.44 31.43 11.71
CA LEU A 402 -5.30 32.24 10.49
C LEU A 402 -6.53 33.12 10.25
N PHE A 403 -7.74 32.57 10.34
CA PHE A 403 -8.98 33.30 10.06
C PHE A 403 -9.23 34.43 11.07
N VAL A 404 -9.08 34.16 12.37
CA VAL A 404 -9.18 35.19 13.41
C VAL A 404 -8.08 36.25 13.22
N GLY A 405 -6.87 35.84 12.82
CA GLY A 405 -5.79 36.76 12.51
C GLY A 405 -6.08 37.69 11.34
N LYS A 406 -6.73 37.19 10.28
CA LYS A 406 -7.18 37.99 9.13
C LYS A 406 -8.33 38.91 9.53
N LEU A 407 -9.36 38.40 10.22
CA LEU A 407 -10.50 39.20 10.69
C LEU A 407 -10.06 40.37 11.58
N LYS A 408 -9.10 40.18 12.49
CA LYS A 408 -8.53 41.27 13.31
C LYS A 408 -7.78 42.35 12.49
N ARG A 409 -7.25 42.00 11.31
CA ARG A 409 -6.46 42.92 10.46
C ARG A 409 -7.29 43.60 9.37
N SER A 410 -8.16 42.85 8.68
CA SER A 410 -8.90 43.31 7.49
C SER A 410 -10.40 43.39 7.70
N GLY A 411 -10.95 42.92 8.81
CA GLY A 411 -12.40 42.88 9.10
C GLY A 411 -13.22 41.90 8.22
N THR A 412 -12.67 41.46 7.10
CA THR A 412 -13.32 40.60 6.09
C THR A 412 -12.50 39.34 5.84
N LEU A 413 -13.20 38.24 5.51
CA LEU A 413 -12.61 36.96 5.16
C LEU A 413 -12.94 36.62 3.70
N ASP A 414 -11.91 36.51 2.87
CA ASP A 414 -12.07 36.12 1.46
C ASP A 414 -12.12 34.59 1.33
N ILE A 415 -13.29 34.04 1.64
CA ILE A 415 -13.51 32.59 1.69
C ILE A 415 -13.12 31.93 0.36
N LYS A 416 -13.48 32.54 -0.78
CA LYS A 416 -13.20 31.97 -2.11
C LYS A 416 -11.71 31.74 -2.34
N ASN A 417 -10.88 32.74 -2.03
CA ASN A 417 -9.44 32.62 -2.17
C ASN A 417 -8.81 31.64 -1.17
N GLU A 418 -9.35 31.50 0.05
CA GLU A 418 -8.88 30.49 1.00
C GLU A 418 -9.13 29.06 0.51
N TYR A 419 -10.32 28.81 -0.05
CA TYR A 419 -10.62 27.50 -0.64
C TYR A 419 -9.79 27.21 -1.88
N LEU A 420 -9.65 28.18 -2.79
CA LEU A 420 -8.80 28.02 -3.98
C LEU A 420 -7.34 27.75 -3.59
N SER A 421 -6.83 28.46 -2.59
CA SER A 421 -5.50 28.25 -2.01
C SER A 421 -5.30 26.82 -1.47
N ARG A 422 -6.34 26.25 -0.85
CA ARG A 422 -6.31 24.87 -0.34
C ARG A 422 -6.39 23.84 -1.47
N LEU A 423 -7.25 24.04 -2.45
CA LEU A 423 -7.39 23.14 -3.61
C LEU A 423 -6.09 23.08 -4.41
N LEU A 424 -5.46 24.23 -4.71
CA LEU A 424 -4.18 24.29 -5.42
C LEU A 424 -3.03 23.63 -4.65
N ARG A 425 -3.17 23.40 -3.34
CA ARG A 425 -2.20 22.68 -2.52
C ARG A 425 -2.42 21.16 -2.54
N LEU A 426 -3.67 20.70 -2.49
CA LEU A 426 -3.99 19.28 -2.30
C LEU A 426 -4.21 18.54 -3.63
N VAL A 427 -4.98 19.15 -4.53
CA VAL A 427 -5.50 18.49 -5.74
C VAL A 427 -4.40 18.04 -6.71
N PRO A 428 -3.36 18.85 -7.03
CA PRO A 428 -2.37 18.45 -8.03
C PRO A 428 -1.63 17.17 -7.65
N THR A 429 -1.14 17.09 -6.41
CA THR A 429 -0.38 15.96 -5.88
C THR A 429 -1.25 14.71 -5.74
N LEU A 430 -2.49 14.87 -5.25
CA LEU A 430 -3.47 13.77 -5.17
C LEU A 430 -3.81 13.23 -6.56
N GLY A 431 -4.03 14.12 -7.53
CA GLY A 431 -4.37 13.75 -8.90
C GLY A 431 -3.24 13.02 -9.61
N ALA A 432 -1.99 13.48 -9.44
CA ALA A 432 -0.82 12.76 -9.94
C ALA A 432 -0.76 11.33 -9.39
N LEU A 433 -0.96 11.16 -8.08
CA LEU A 433 -0.95 9.83 -7.47
C LEU A 433 -2.08 8.93 -8.03
N ILE A 434 -3.31 9.44 -8.12
CA ILE A 434 -4.45 8.66 -8.65
C ILE A 434 -4.16 8.21 -10.08
N LEU A 435 -3.65 9.11 -10.94
CA LEU A 435 -3.30 8.79 -12.32
C LEU A 435 -2.20 7.71 -12.40
N PHE A 436 -1.16 7.84 -11.57
CA PHE A 436 -0.09 6.84 -11.49
C PHE A 436 -0.63 5.47 -11.09
N CYS A 437 -1.38 5.38 -9.99
CA CYS A 437 -1.92 4.11 -9.50
C CYS A 437 -2.94 3.47 -10.48
N THR A 438 -3.67 4.29 -11.23
CA THR A 438 -4.74 3.81 -12.12
C THR A 438 -4.20 3.32 -13.47
N TYR A 439 -3.23 4.04 -14.05
CA TYR A 439 -2.84 3.83 -15.45
C TYR A 439 -1.40 3.36 -15.66
N ILE A 440 -0.49 3.62 -14.71
CA ILE A 440 0.93 3.25 -14.84
C ILE A 440 1.24 2.03 -13.97
N MET A 441 0.87 2.07 -12.69
CA MET A 441 1.22 1.03 -11.71
C MET A 441 0.86 -0.39 -12.16
N PRO A 442 -0.29 -0.69 -12.79
CA PRO A 442 -0.63 -2.07 -13.18
C PRO A 442 0.33 -2.72 -14.20
N TYR A 443 1.11 -1.92 -14.93
CA TYR A 443 1.99 -2.39 -16.02
C TYR A 443 3.47 -2.48 -15.66
N ILE A 444 3.87 -2.05 -14.45
CA ILE A 444 5.28 -2.01 -14.03
C ILE A 444 5.70 -3.21 -13.17
N GLY A 445 4.83 -4.20 -12.99
CA GLY A 445 5.09 -5.38 -12.19
C GLY A 445 4.12 -6.52 -12.45
N SER A 446 4.38 -7.64 -11.80
CA SER A 446 3.60 -8.88 -11.90
C SER A 446 3.75 -9.69 -10.61
N GLY A 447 2.88 -10.68 -10.40
CA GLY A 447 3.01 -11.66 -9.34
C GLY A 447 1.69 -12.35 -8.95
N PRO A 448 1.75 -13.34 -8.04
CA PRO A 448 0.60 -14.14 -7.61
C PRO A 448 -0.64 -13.32 -7.20
N GLN A 449 -0.44 -12.26 -6.42
CA GLN A 449 -1.52 -11.42 -5.89
C GLN A 449 -1.71 -10.11 -6.67
N TRP A 450 -0.92 -9.86 -7.71
CA TRP A 450 -0.94 -8.60 -8.46
C TRP A 450 -2.33 -8.22 -9.01
N PRO A 451 -3.13 -9.17 -9.58
CA PRO A 451 -4.48 -8.84 -10.02
C PRO A 451 -5.41 -8.41 -8.88
N LEU A 452 -5.28 -9.02 -7.69
CA LEU A 452 -6.12 -8.75 -6.53
C LEU A 452 -5.83 -7.38 -5.90
N VAL A 453 -4.54 -7.04 -5.72
CA VAL A 453 -4.14 -5.88 -4.89
C VAL A 453 -3.76 -4.64 -5.71
N VAL A 454 -3.37 -4.81 -6.98
CA VAL A 454 -3.00 -3.68 -7.87
C VAL A 454 -4.06 -3.48 -8.96
N THR A 455 -4.34 -4.51 -9.76
CA THR A 455 -5.21 -4.38 -10.94
C THR A 455 -6.66 -4.08 -10.54
N ASN A 456 -7.22 -4.81 -9.58
CA ASN A 456 -8.57 -4.54 -9.09
C ASN A 456 -8.70 -3.13 -8.46
N HIS A 457 -7.66 -2.66 -7.77
CA HIS A 457 -7.65 -1.29 -7.24
C HIS A 457 -7.66 -0.25 -8.36
N ALA A 458 -6.88 -0.46 -9.43
CA ALA A 458 -6.89 0.39 -10.60
C ALA A 458 -8.27 0.41 -11.29
N GLU A 459 -8.94 -0.74 -11.41
CA GLU A 459 -10.30 -0.82 -11.97
C GLU A 459 -11.34 -0.05 -11.13
N ILE A 460 -11.30 -0.15 -9.81
CA ILE A 460 -12.14 0.66 -8.92
C ILE A 460 -11.85 2.15 -9.14
N CYS A 461 -10.58 2.53 -9.23
CA CYS A 461 -10.18 3.91 -9.49
C CYS A 461 -10.68 4.44 -10.84
N LYS A 462 -10.64 3.65 -11.92
CA LYS A 462 -11.20 4.06 -13.23
C LYS A 462 -12.68 4.44 -13.13
N ARG A 463 -13.44 3.80 -12.24
CA ARG A 463 -14.87 4.08 -12.02
C ARG A 463 -15.14 5.22 -11.02
N THR A 464 -14.33 5.34 -9.96
CA THR A 464 -14.64 6.21 -8.80
C THR A 464 -13.67 7.37 -8.56
N TRP A 465 -12.68 7.59 -9.44
CA TRP A 465 -11.67 8.66 -9.27
C TRP A 465 -12.28 10.05 -9.02
N TRP A 466 -13.35 10.40 -9.74
CA TRP A 466 -14.01 11.72 -9.67
C TRP A 466 -14.52 12.05 -8.26
N ARG A 467 -14.88 11.05 -7.46
CA ARG A 467 -15.35 11.23 -6.07
C ARG A 467 -14.27 11.80 -5.16
N ASN A 468 -12.99 11.50 -5.44
CA ASN A 468 -11.85 11.98 -4.65
C ASN A 468 -11.60 13.47 -4.87
N PHE A 469 -11.81 13.97 -6.10
CA PHE A 469 -11.66 15.39 -6.43
C PHE A 469 -12.80 16.26 -5.88
N LEU A 470 -13.97 15.66 -5.66
CA LEU A 470 -15.08 16.29 -4.94
C LEU A 470 -14.96 16.12 -3.42
N PHE A 471 -14.00 15.32 -2.93
CA PHE A 471 -13.82 14.99 -1.52
C PHE A 471 -15.07 14.36 -0.86
N ILE A 472 -15.90 13.65 -1.62
CA ILE A 472 -17.14 13.01 -1.14
C ILE A 472 -17.04 11.49 -1.03
N HIS A 473 -15.91 10.90 -1.39
CA HIS A 473 -15.69 9.44 -1.42
C HIS A 473 -15.97 8.75 -0.08
N ASN A 474 -15.89 9.48 1.04
CA ASN A 474 -16.20 9.00 2.40
C ASN A 474 -17.62 8.47 2.58
N TYR A 475 -18.57 8.84 1.72
CA TYR A 475 -19.99 8.45 1.87
C TYR A 475 -20.40 7.24 1.01
N PHE A 476 -19.50 6.67 0.22
CA PHE A 476 -19.84 5.65 -0.79
C PHE A 476 -19.24 4.26 -0.49
N GLY A 477 -18.95 3.99 0.78
CA GLY A 477 -18.39 2.71 1.25
C GLY A 477 -16.89 2.58 1.02
N PHE A 478 -16.19 2.00 1.99
CA PHE A 478 -14.74 1.87 2.05
C PHE A 478 -14.20 0.92 0.97
N GLU A 479 -14.94 -0.14 0.63
CA GLU A 479 -14.59 -1.08 -0.43
C GLU A 479 -14.47 -0.42 -1.82
N ASN A 480 -15.29 0.61 -2.08
CA ASN A 480 -15.44 1.28 -3.37
C ASN A 480 -14.60 2.57 -3.48
N MET A 481 -13.84 2.91 -2.44
CA MET A 481 -12.90 4.03 -2.49
C MET A 481 -11.75 3.69 -3.42
N CYS A 482 -11.36 4.62 -4.31
CA CYS A 482 -10.16 4.47 -5.15
C CYS A 482 -8.90 4.31 -4.28
N LEU A 483 -8.65 5.28 -3.39
CA LEU A 483 -7.55 5.25 -2.43
C LEU A 483 -8.11 5.36 -1.00
N THR A 484 -8.23 4.24 -0.30
CA THR A 484 -8.87 4.15 1.03
C THR A 484 -8.25 5.07 2.06
N HIS A 485 -6.92 5.23 2.05
CA HIS A 485 -6.24 6.09 3.01
C HIS A 485 -6.65 7.56 2.88
N THR A 486 -7.03 8.02 1.68
CA THR A 486 -7.40 9.43 1.41
C THR A 486 -8.70 9.88 2.09
N HIS A 487 -9.40 8.99 2.80
CA HIS A 487 -10.60 9.35 3.57
C HIS A 487 -10.33 10.54 4.51
N HIS A 488 -9.15 10.58 5.14
CA HIS A 488 -8.75 11.66 6.03
C HIS A 488 -8.60 13.01 5.29
N ILE A 489 -8.12 13.02 4.03
CA ILE A 489 -8.11 14.25 3.20
C ILE A 489 -9.55 14.71 2.94
N GLY A 490 -10.46 13.77 2.68
CA GLY A 490 -11.89 14.03 2.55
C GLY A 490 -12.46 14.72 3.79
N ILE A 491 -12.26 14.11 4.96
CA ILE A 491 -12.73 14.63 6.25
C ILE A 491 -12.18 16.04 6.49
N ASP A 492 -10.86 16.21 6.34
CA ASP A 492 -10.17 17.47 6.55
C ASP A 492 -10.70 18.60 5.63
N THR A 493 -10.99 18.29 4.36
CA THR A 493 -11.53 19.27 3.41
C THR A 493 -12.99 19.60 3.70
N GLN A 494 -13.79 18.60 4.09
CA GLN A 494 -15.19 18.78 4.50
C GLN A 494 -15.30 19.63 5.78
N LEU A 495 -14.44 19.37 6.78
CA LEU A 495 -14.40 20.14 8.03
C LEU A 495 -13.83 21.54 7.83
N PHE A 496 -12.85 21.70 6.94
CA PHE A 496 -12.41 23.02 6.51
C PHE A 496 -13.55 23.79 5.85
N ALA A 497 -14.44 23.09 5.13
CA ALA A 497 -15.51 23.76 4.42
C ALA A 497 -16.51 24.47 5.34
N ILE A 498 -16.86 23.83 6.45
CA ILE A 498 -17.74 24.39 7.48
C ILE A 498 -17.01 25.40 8.39
N SER A 499 -15.68 25.41 8.40
CA SER A 499 -14.88 26.19 9.34
C SER A 499 -15.12 27.71 9.34
N PRO A 500 -15.38 28.40 8.20
CA PRO A 500 -15.66 29.84 8.23
C PRO A 500 -16.89 30.15 9.09
N ILE A 501 -17.92 29.30 9.05
CA ILE A 501 -19.15 29.48 9.84
C ILE A 501 -18.83 29.32 11.33
N LEU A 502 -18.12 28.25 11.70
CA LEU A 502 -17.73 27.97 13.09
C LEU A 502 -16.88 29.11 13.67
N VAL A 503 -15.89 29.58 12.91
CA VAL A 503 -14.97 30.65 13.34
C VAL A 503 -15.67 31.99 13.40
N LEU A 504 -16.53 32.34 12.43
CA LEU A 504 -17.27 33.60 12.45
C LEU A 504 -18.26 33.69 13.60
N LEU A 505 -18.93 32.58 13.94
CA LEU A 505 -19.82 32.50 15.09
C LEU A 505 -19.05 32.76 16.40
N LEU A 506 -17.91 32.08 16.57
CA LEU A 506 -17.04 32.25 17.74
C LEU A 506 -16.42 33.66 17.81
N TYR A 507 -16.06 34.25 16.67
CA TYR A 507 -15.49 35.60 16.60
C TYR A 507 -16.50 36.70 16.92
N LYS A 508 -17.71 36.65 16.34
CA LYS A 508 -18.73 37.70 16.52
C LYS A 508 -19.43 37.61 17.87
N LYS A 509 -19.74 36.40 18.35
CA LYS A 509 -20.51 36.15 19.58
C LYS A 509 -19.85 35.02 20.37
N PRO A 510 -18.75 35.29 21.10
CA PRO A 510 -17.93 34.25 21.71
C PRO A 510 -18.67 33.35 22.70
N LYS A 511 -19.58 33.90 23.52
CA LYS A 511 -20.38 33.11 24.48
C LYS A 511 -21.34 32.15 23.76
N ILE A 512 -22.13 32.66 22.82
CA ILE A 512 -23.11 31.86 22.05
C ILE A 512 -22.37 30.85 21.18
N GLY A 513 -21.31 31.28 20.49
CA GLY A 513 -20.47 30.40 19.68
C GLY A 513 -19.83 29.28 20.49
N ALA A 514 -19.32 29.57 21.69
CA ALA A 514 -18.79 28.54 22.57
C ALA A 514 -19.86 27.52 23.00
N ILE A 515 -21.07 27.97 23.34
CA ILE A 515 -22.18 27.08 23.69
C ILE A 515 -22.55 26.19 22.50
N VAL A 516 -22.80 26.79 21.33
CA VAL A 516 -23.21 26.05 20.12
C VAL A 516 -22.14 25.03 19.69
N LEU A 517 -20.88 25.44 19.64
CA LEU A 517 -19.78 24.53 19.26
C LEU A 517 -19.60 23.41 20.29
N SER A 518 -19.76 23.69 21.59
CA SER A 518 -19.69 22.66 22.62
C SER A 518 -20.85 21.66 22.52
N THR A 519 -22.07 22.14 22.23
CA THR A 519 -23.24 21.27 21.98
C THR A 519 -23.00 20.38 20.75
N ILE A 520 -22.48 20.94 19.66
CA ILE A 520 -22.15 20.15 18.45
C ILE A 520 -21.09 19.10 18.74
N ALA A 521 -20.03 19.44 19.48
CA ALA A 521 -18.98 18.50 19.88
C ALA A 521 -19.53 17.39 20.81
N LEU A 522 -20.46 17.73 21.71
CA LEU A 522 -21.13 16.76 22.57
C LEU A 522 -21.98 15.80 21.73
N ILE A 523 -22.81 16.31 20.82
CA ILE A 523 -23.64 15.50 19.91
C ILE A 523 -22.77 14.57 19.05
N SER A 524 -21.66 15.08 18.50
CA SER A 524 -20.70 14.28 17.71
C SER A 524 -20.12 13.12 18.52
N THR A 525 -19.77 13.36 19.79
CA THR A 525 -19.22 12.34 20.70
C THR A 525 -20.28 11.30 21.08
N ILE A 526 -21.50 11.74 21.40
CA ILE A 526 -22.65 10.86 21.70
C ILE A 526 -22.99 10.01 20.48
N LEU A 527 -23.05 10.61 19.29
CA LEU A 527 -23.30 9.90 18.03
C LEU A 527 -22.27 8.79 17.82
N ARG A 528 -20.99 9.10 18.01
CA ARG A 528 -19.91 8.12 17.89
C ARG A 528 -20.05 6.98 18.88
N PHE A 529 -20.37 7.26 20.14
CA PHE A 529 -20.63 6.24 21.16
C PHE A 529 -21.84 5.36 20.76
N TYR A 530 -22.96 5.99 20.45
CA TYR A 530 -24.22 5.33 20.14
C TYR A 530 -24.12 4.41 18.92
N ILE A 531 -23.55 4.89 17.81
CA ILE A 531 -23.40 4.08 16.59
C ILE A 531 -22.45 2.91 16.84
N THR A 532 -21.36 3.12 17.60
CA THR A 532 -20.42 2.03 17.94
C THR A 532 -21.11 0.95 18.77
N TYR A 533 -21.95 1.34 19.72
CA TYR A 533 -22.70 0.43 20.58
C TYR A 533 -23.79 -0.34 19.81
N VAL A 534 -24.62 0.35 19.03
CA VAL A 534 -25.77 -0.28 18.34
C VAL A 534 -25.36 -1.18 17.16
N LYS A 535 -24.23 -0.87 16.52
CA LYS A 535 -23.76 -1.60 15.34
C LYS A 535 -22.63 -2.59 15.65
N ASP A 536 -22.33 -2.84 16.92
CA ASP A 536 -21.24 -3.72 17.36
C ASP A 536 -19.89 -3.42 16.68
N LEU A 537 -19.52 -2.13 16.59
CA LEU A 537 -18.31 -1.70 15.89
C LEU A 537 -17.09 -1.73 16.82
N ASN A 538 -15.91 -2.01 16.26
CA ASN A 538 -14.67 -1.89 17.02
C ASN A 538 -13.56 -1.27 16.18
N ASN A 539 -13.11 -0.09 16.63
CA ASN A 539 -12.01 0.63 16.01
C ASN A 539 -10.64 0.04 16.37
N TYR A 540 -10.59 -0.86 17.36
CA TYR A 540 -9.45 -1.70 17.65
C TYR A 540 -9.70 -3.11 17.11
N VAL A 541 -8.96 -3.50 16.09
CA VAL A 541 -9.03 -4.84 15.51
C VAL A 541 -8.62 -5.86 16.57
N TYR A 542 -9.43 -6.87 16.90
CA TYR A 542 -9.15 -7.91 17.91
C TYR A 542 -9.21 -9.33 17.31
N TYR A 543 -8.87 -10.36 18.08
CA TYR A 543 -8.95 -11.73 17.58
C TYR A 543 -10.37 -12.13 17.18
N GLY A 544 -10.51 -12.70 15.99
CA GLY A 544 -11.81 -13.16 15.50
C GLY A 544 -12.73 -12.04 14.99
N THR A 545 -12.25 -10.79 14.90
CA THR A 545 -12.96 -9.72 14.18
C THR A 545 -13.28 -10.21 12.76
N SER A 546 -14.56 -10.07 12.36
CA SER A 546 -14.97 -10.45 11.01
C SER A 546 -14.60 -9.35 10.01
N ILE A 547 -14.30 -9.73 8.77
CA ILE A 547 -14.04 -8.75 7.70
C ILE A 547 -15.23 -7.77 7.55
N ARG A 548 -16.46 -8.28 7.63
CA ARG A 548 -17.68 -7.45 7.59
C ARG A 548 -17.70 -6.39 8.68
N GLN A 549 -17.43 -6.77 9.94
CA GLN A 549 -17.37 -5.82 11.07
C GLN A 549 -16.29 -4.75 10.85
N LEU A 550 -15.17 -5.09 10.21
CA LEU A 550 -14.10 -4.14 9.89
C LEU A 550 -14.53 -3.12 8.84
N PHE A 551 -15.22 -3.55 7.78
CA PHE A 551 -15.80 -2.65 6.77
C PHE A 551 -16.93 -1.80 7.35
N ASP A 552 -17.83 -2.38 8.15
CA ASP A 552 -18.89 -1.64 8.84
C ASP A 552 -18.30 -0.59 9.79
N THR A 553 -17.23 -0.91 10.52
CA THR A 553 -16.52 0.06 11.36
C THR A 553 -15.91 1.18 10.51
N ALA A 554 -15.37 0.84 9.33
CA ALA A 554 -14.81 1.81 8.41
C ALA A 554 -15.87 2.79 7.90
N ASP A 555 -17.03 2.28 7.49
CA ASP A 555 -18.11 3.03 6.85
C ASP A 555 -18.94 3.85 7.84
N TYR A 556 -19.27 3.27 8.99
CA TYR A 556 -20.17 3.90 9.96
C TYR A 556 -19.45 4.69 11.05
N SER A 557 -18.12 4.66 11.12
CA SER A 557 -17.39 5.37 12.20
C SER A 557 -16.05 5.96 11.78
N TYR A 558 -15.19 5.20 11.09
CA TYR A 558 -13.82 5.62 10.81
C TYR A 558 -13.74 6.78 9.82
N THR A 559 -14.49 6.70 8.72
CA THR A 559 -14.41 7.61 7.55
C THR A 559 -15.34 8.83 7.62
N LEU A 560 -16.27 8.86 8.57
CA LEU A 560 -17.29 9.91 8.65
C LEU A 560 -16.78 11.19 9.32
N PRO A 561 -16.90 12.36 8.68
CA PRO A 561 -16.50 13.63 9.29
C PRO A 561 -17.31 13.99 10.54
N SER A 562 -18.59 13.56 10.62
CA SER A 562 -19.45 13.81 11.78
C SER A 562 -18.92 13.18 13.07
N HIS A 563 -18.23 12.04 12.99
CA HIS A 563 -17.63 11.34 14.15
C HIS A 563 -16.28 11.92 14.57
N ARG A 564 -15.68 12.77 13.73
CA ARG A 564 -14.38 13.44 13.97
C ARG A 564 -14.52 14.91 14.32
N LEU A 565 -15.74 15.44 14.24
CA LEU A 565 -16.06 16.85 14.44
C LEU A 565 -15.68 17.35 15.86
N THR A 566 -15.82 16.54 16.91
CA THR A 566 -15.39 16.87 18.28
C THR A 566 -13.94 17.35 18.33
N ILE A 567 -13.02 16.58 17.74
CA ILE A 567 -11.58 16.87 17.78
C ILE A 567 -11.24 18.10 16.94
N TYR A 568 -11.93 18.30 15.82
CA TYR A 568 -11.80 19.50 15.01
C TYR A 568 -12.23 20.76 15.79
N ILE A 569 -13.35 20.69 16.49
CA ILE A 569 -13.86 21.79 17.33
C ILE A 569 -12.91 22.10 18.50
N ILE A 570 -12.32 21.08 19.13
CA ILE A 570 -11.26 21.27 20.13
C ILE A 570 -10.09 22.07 19.51
N GLY A 571 -9.70 21.76 18.27
CA GLY A 571 -8.75 22.54 17.49
C GLY A 571 -9.21 23.99 17.27
N VAL A 572 -10.47 24.21 16.89
CA VAL A 572 -11.04 25.56 16.70
C VAL A 572 -10.95 26.38 17.98
N PHE A 573 -11.35 25.81 19.13
CA PHE A 573 -11.20 26.47 20.43
C PHE A 573 -9.74 26.81 20.71
N ALA A 574 -8.82 25.86 20.54
CA ALA A 574 -7.40 26.07 20.73
C ALA A 574 -6.86 27.23 19.87
N GLY A 575 -7.20 27.26 18.58
CA GLY A 575 -6.76 28.32 17.67
C GLY A 575 -7.30 29.70 18.06
N TYR A 576 -8.54 29.77 18.54
CA TYR A 576 -9.14 31.01 19.05
C TYR A 576 -8.46 31.48 20.34
N PHE A 577 -8.21 30.57 21.29
CA PHE A 577 -7.51 30.88 22.54
C PHE A 577 -6.09 31.36 22.29
N LEU A 578 -5.30 30.63 21.48
CA LEU A 578 -3.92 31.00 21.15
C LEU A 578 -3.83 32.38 20.47
N ARG A 579 -4.84 32.77 19.71
CA ARG A 579 -4.86 34.09 19.02
C ARG A 579 -5.30 35.25 19.91
N ASN A 580 -5.94 34.96 21.04
CA ASN A 580 -6.43 35.96 21.99
C ASN A 580 -5.58 36.04 23.26
N LEU A 581 -4.85 34.99 23.62
CA LEU A 581 -3.84 35.05 24.68
C LEU A 581 -2.66 35.94 24.25
N SER A 582 -2.19 36.79 25.16
CA SER A 582 -0.89 37.44 24.99
C SER A 582 0.22 36.39 25.04
N LYS A 583 1.28 36.60 24.27
CA LYS A 583 2.46 35.73 24.29
C LYS A 583 3.20 35.79 25.63
N ASP A 584 3.03 36.89 26.36
CA ASP A 584 3.64 37.13 27.68
C ASP A 584 2.79 36.63 28.85
N PHE A 585 1.63 36.02 28.57
CA PHE A 585 0.77 35.47 29.61
C PHE A 585 1.44 34.27 30.29
N LYS A 586 1.80 34.42 31.56
CA LYS A 586 2.39 33.36 32.38
C LYS A 586 1.31 32.54 33.08
N LEU A 587 1.26 31.25 32.81
CA LEU A 587 0.41 30.30 33.53
C LEU A 587 0.93 30.13 34.97
N SER A 588 0.02 29.96 35.94
CA SER A 588 0.43 29.64 37.30
C SER A 588 1.06 28.24 37.36
N THR A 589 2.03 28.07 38.25
CA THR A 589 2.74 26.80 38.46
C THR A 589 1.78 25.65 38.74
N THR A 590 0.71 25.90 39.51
CA THR A 590 -0.34 24.93 39.84
C THR A 590 -1.10 24.47 38.59
N ILE A 591 -1.56 25.40 37.74
CA ILE A 591 -2.27 25.06 36.50
C ILE A 591 -1.35 24.29 35.56
N LEU A 592 -0.05 24.65 35.54
CA LEU A 592 0.95 23.98 34.73
C LEU A 592 1.09 22.50 35.10
N TYR A 593 1.28 22.19 36.39
CA TYR A 593 1.42 20.82 36.86
C TYR A 593 0.12 20.02 36.72
N ILE A 594 -1.04 20.60 37.06
CA ILE A 594 -2.34 19.94 36.88
C ILE A 594 -2.57 19.59 35.41
N GLY A 595 -2.32 20.54 34.50
CA GLY A 595 -2.50 20.31 33.07
C GLY A 595 -1.60 19.21 32.52
N TRP A 596 -0.33 19.16 32.92
CA TRP A 596 0.57 18.06 32.53
C TRP A 596 0.12 16.72 33.08
N THR A 597 -0.28 16.63 34.35
CA THR A 597 -0.74 15.38 34.97
C THR A 597 -2.01 14.88 34.29
N VAL A 598 -3.03 15.73 34.15
CA VAL A 598 -4.31 15.35 33.53
C VAL A 598 -4.12 14.92 32.07
N CYS A 599 -3.40 15.70 31.26
CA CYS A 599 -3.19 15.37 29.86
C CYS A 599 -2.35 14.09 29.69
N SER A 600 -1.36 13.86 30.55
CA SER A 600 -0.55 12.63 30.51
C SER A 600 -1.36 11.40 30.90
N LEU A 601 -2.22 11.51 31.93
CA LEU A 601 -3.13 10.43 32.32
C LEU A 601 -4.13 10.09 31.21
N MET A 602 -4.73 11.09 30.58
CA MET A 602 -5.65 10.87 29.46
C MET A 602 -4.95 10.25 28.24
N PHE A 603 -3.72 10.68 27.94
CA PHE A 603 -2.91 10.12 26.87
C PHE A 603 -2.55 8.64 27.14
N LEU A 604 -2.12 8.32 28.37
CA LEU A 604 -1.83 6.96 28.78
C LEU A 604 -3.08 6.08 28.77
N ALA A 605 -4.23 6.60 29.20
CA ALA A 605 -5.51 5.88 29.13
C ALA A 605 -5.91 5.57 27.68
N ALA A 606 -5.73 6.51 26.74
CA ALA A 606 -6.01 6.27 25.32
C ALA A 606 -5.09 5.21 24.69
N LEU A 607 -3.87 5.06 25.21
CA LEU A 607 -2.88 4.09 24.72
C LEU A 607 -3.01 2.71 25.38
N ILE A 608 -3.22 2.66 26.70
CA ILE A 608 -3.24 1.41 27.47
C ILE A 608 -4.66 0.83 27.55
N GLY A 609 -5.70 1.67 27.42
CA GLY A 609 -7.11 1.27 27.47
C GLY A 609 -7.47 0.05 26.61
N PRO A 610 -7.09 -0.02 25.32
CA PRO A 610 -7.45 -1.14 24.46
C PRO A 610 -6.52 -2.34 24.60
N SER A 611 -5.51 -2.32 25.48
CA SER A 611 -4.50 -3.37 25.60
C SER A 611 -5.10 -4.76 25.87
N LYS A 612 -6.16 -4.83 26.70
CA LYS A 612 -6.91 -6.07 26.96
C LYS A 612 -7.67 -6.58 25.74
N MET A 613 -8.12 -5.68 24.86
CA MET A 613 -8.78 -6.05 23.58
C MET A 613 -7.82 -6.81 22.64
N GLY A 614 -6.51 -6.76 22.89
CA GLY A 614 -5.53 -7.52 22.13
C GLY A 614 -5.55 -9.02 22.41
N SER A 615 -5.89 -9.43 23.63
CA SER A 615 -5.72 -10.82 24.10
C SER A 615 -6.47 -11.83 23.24
N ILE A 616 -5.93 -13.05 23.12
CA ILE A 616 -6.57 -14.16 22.41
C ILE A 616 -7.89 -14.59 23.05
N ASP A 617 -7.99 -14.45 24.36
CA ASP A 617 -9.18 -14.79 25.15
C ASP A 617 -10.12 -13.59 25.34
N TYR A 618 -9.90 -12.50 24.59
CA TYR A 618 -10.76 -11.32 24.68
C TYR A 618 -12.15 -11.62 24.11
N ILE A 619 -13.17 -11.36 24.93
CA ILE A 619 -14.57 -11.36 24.53
C ILE A 619 -14.98 -9.91 24.29
N TYR A 620 -15.62 -9.67 23.14
CA TYR A 620 -16.06 -8.34 22.75
C TYR A 620 -17.01 -7.75 23.79
N ASP A 621 -16.68 -6.55 24.27
CA ASP A 621 -17.49 -5.75 25.18
C ASP A 621 -17.96 -4.48 24.44
N PRO A 622 -19.25 -4.38 24.09
CA PRO A 622 -19.80 -3.24 23.35
C PRO A 622 -19.62 -1.90 24.08
N ILE A 623 -19.71 -1.88 25.42
CA ILE A 623 -19.62 -0.65 26.21
C ILE A 623 -18.17 -0.17 26.22
N HIS A 624 -17.23 -1.09 26.46
CA HIS A 624 -15.81 -0.76 26.45
C HIS A 624 -15.35 -0.28 25.06
N ALA A 625 -15.80 -0.93 23.98
CA ALA A 625 -15.49 -0.53 22.61
C ALA A 625 -16.07 0.86 22.26
N ALA A 626 -17.35 1.11 22.63
CA ALA A 626 -18.00 2.39 22.41
C ALA A 626 -17.35 3.54 23.20
N ALA A 627 -17.03 3.30 24.47
CA ALA A 627 -16.34 4.28 25.32
C ALA A 627 -14.94 4.59 24.79
N TYR A 628 -14.17 3.56 24.43
CA TYR A 628 -12.85 3.74 23.84
C TYR A 628 -12.93 4.56 22.55
N ASN A 629 -13.85 4.20 21.65
CA ASN A 629 -14.00 4.92 20.39
C ASN A 629 -14.38 6.40 20.60
N ALA A 630 -15.25 6.72 21.56
CA ALA A 630 -15.68 8.08 21.82
C ALA A 630 -14.61 8.97 22.50
N PHE A 631 -13.92 8.45 23.52
CA PHE A 631 -13.08 9.27 24.40
C PHE A 631 -11.57 9.18 24.12
N ALA A 632 -11.07 8.08 23.57
CA ALA A 632 -9.64 7.93 23.27
C ALA A 632 -9.08 9.02 22.34
N PRO A 633 -9.79 9.49 21.29
CA PRO A 633 -9.36 10.63 20.48
C PRO A 633 -9.11 11.91 21.28
N ILE A 634 -9.99 12.19 22.26
CA ILE A 634 -9.90 13.37 23.12
C ILE A 634 -8.68 13.23 24.02
N GLY A 635 -8.48 12.05 24.61
CA GLY A 635 -7.33 11.78 25.47
C GLY A 635 -5.99 11.76 24.74
N TRP A 636 -5.95 11.26 23.51
CA TRP A 636 -4.75 11.29 22.67
C TRP A 636 -4.37 12.71 22.27
N CYS A 637 -5.35 13.53 21.89
CA CYS A 637 -5.12 14.90 21.43
C CYS A 637 -4.82 15.90 22.56
N SER A 638 -5.27 15.63 23.80
CA SER A 638 -5.12 16.56 24.93
C SER A 638 -3.66 16.87 25.25
N LEU A 639 -2.77 15.88 25.21
CA LEU A 639 -1.32 16.06 25.43
C LEU A 639 -0.70 16.98 24.37
N PHE A 640 -1.02 16.77 23.10
CA PHE A 640 -0.49 17.59 22.01
C PHE A 640 -1.03 19.02 22.04
N LEU A 641 -2.29 19.19 22.44
CA LEU A 641 -2.89 20.50 22.65
C LEU A 641 -2.18 21.24 23.80
N TRP A 642 -1.91 20.55 24.90
CA TRP A 642 -1.21 21.12 26.05
C TRP A 642 0.22 21.55 25.72
N ILE A 643 0.94 20.75 24.93
CA ILE A 643 2.26 21.10 24.37
C ILE A 643 2.16 22.40 23.56
N ALA A 644 1.18 22.52 22.67
CA ALA A 644 1.00 23.72 21.84
C ALA A 644 0.70 24.98 22.68
N ILE A 645 -0.13 24.86 23.73
CA ILE A 645 -0.47 25.97 24.63
C ILE A 645 0.75 26.42 25.44
N THR A 646 1.46 25.47 26.09
CA THR A 646 2.61 25.79 26.94
C THR A 646 3.79 26.36 26.16
N GLN A 647 3.96 25.95 24.90
CA GLN A 647 4.96 26.54 24.01
C GLN A 647 4.59 27.99 23.62
N HIS A 648 3.31 28.26 23.34
CA HIS A 648 2.87 29.60 22.93
C HIS A 648 2.98 30.64 24.06
N THR A 649 2.72 30.24 25.30
CA THR A 649 2.78 31.12 26.48
C THR A 649 4.18 31.27 27.07
N GLY A 650 5.19 30.56 26.55
CA GLY A 650 6.56 30.57 27.08
C GLY A 650 6.69 30.15 28.55
N SER A 651 5.62 29.61 29.14
CA SER A 651 5.50 29.37 30.59
C SER A 651 6.24 28.13 31.07
N SER A 652 6.70 27.27 30.15
CA SER A 652 7.41 26.04 30.49
C SER A 652 8.59 25.79 29.56
N ASN A 653 9.79 25.70 30.15
CA ASN A 653 11.01 25.21 29.50
C ASN A 653 11.11 23.67 29.59
N VAL A 654 9.96 22.98 29.52
CA VAL A 654 9.89 21.52 29.66
C VAL A 654 10.63 20.86 28.48
N PHE A 655 11.38 19.81 28.79
CA PHE A 655 12.17 19.02 27.83
C PHE A 655 11.38 18.64 26.55
N LEU A 656 10.11 18.27 26.71
CA LEU A 656 9.21 17.96 25.59
C LEU A 656 9.06 19.12 24.60
N ASN A 657 8.91 20.36 25.08
CA ASN A 657 8.76 21.52 24.20
C ASN A 657 10.02 21.75 23.33
N LYS A 658 11.21 21.43 23.86
CA LYS A 658 12.47 21.48 23.10
C LYS A 658 12.54 20.40 22.03
N ILE A 659 12.18 19.15 22.37
CA ILE A 659 12.13 18.04 21.40
C ILE A 659 11.19 18.39 20.26
N PHE A 660 9.92 18.69 20.56
CA PHE A 660 8.88 18.93 19.56
C PHE A 660 9.16 20.16 18.68
N SER A 661 9.98 21.09 19.17
CA SER A 661 10.39 22.30 18.46
C SER A 661 11.74 22.16 17.74
N TRP A 662 12.26 20.96 17.52
CA TRP A 662 13.50 20.75 16.78
C TRP A 662 13.38 21.22 15.32
N ARG A 663 14.41 21.90 14.80
CA ARG A 663 14.39 22.48 13.44
C ARG A 663 14.33 21.43 12.33
N GLY A 664 14.87 20.23 12.56
CA GLY A 664 14.84 19.14 11.58
C GLY A 664 13.43 18.72 11.14
N PHE A 665 12.43 18.88 12.02
CA PHE A 665 11.04 18.55 11.69
C PHE A 665 10.38 19.45 10.64
N LEU A 666 11.04 20.55 10.24
CA LEU A 666 10.59 21.36 9.11
C LEU A 666 10.64 20.58 7.79
N VAL A 667 11.71 19.79 7.60
CA VAL A 667 11.87 18.96 6.39
C VAL A 667 10.78 17.89 6.35
N THR A 668 10.58 17.18 7.46
CA THR A 668 9.57 16.11 7.55
C THR A 668 8.15 16.65 7.34
N THR A 669 7.86 17.85 7.86
CA THR A 669 6.55 18.49 7.66
C THR A 669 6.29 18.86 6.20
N ARG A 670 7.32 19.21 5.43
CA ARG A 670 7.16 19.56 4.00
C ARG A 670 6.90 18.32 3.13
N ILE A 671 7.48 17.18 3.47
CA ILE A 671 7.25 15.91 2.74
C ILE A 671 6.09 15.09 3.30
N SER A 672 5.57 15.40 4.50
CA SER A 672 4.61 14.53 5.20
C SER A 672 3.36 14.21 4.39
N TYR A 673 2.90 15.14 3.56
CA TYR A 673 1.74 14.92 2.69
C TYR A 673 2.03 13.89 1.59
N ALA A 674 3.19 13.98 0.94
CA ALA A 674 3.62 13.02 -0.07
C ALA A 674 3.91 11.63 0.55
N VAL A 675 4.50 11.58 1.75
CA VAL A 675 4.70 10.32 2.50
C VAL A 675 3.38 9.64 2.80
N TYR A 676 2.41 10.39 3.29
CA TYR A 676 1.08 9.87 3.59
C TYR A 676 0.36 9.32 2.33
N LEU A 677 0.56 9.96 1.18
CA LEU A 677 -0.02 9.56 -0.10
C LEU A 677 0.66 8.33 -0.72
N THR A 678 1.99 8.22 -0.63
CA THR A 678 2.77 7.16 -1.33
C THR A 678 2.86 5.84 -0.56
N GLN A 679 2.64 5.84 0.76
CA GLN A 679 2.82 4.64 1.61
C GLN A 679 2.00 3.43 1.12
N PHE A 680 0.70 3.59 0.83
CA PHE A 680 -0.19 2.47 0.46
C PHE A 680 0.12 1.89 -0.91
N PRO A 681 0.29 2.71 -1.97
CA PRO A 681 0.75 2.22 -3.25
C PRO A 681 2.02 1.36 -3.16
N ILE A 682 2.99 1.76 -2.34
CA ILE A 682 4.25 1.01 -2.16
C ILE A 682 4.02 -0.28 -1.38
N PHE A 683 3.21 -0.25 -0.32
CA PHE A 683 2.85 -1.47 0.42
C PHE A 683 2.19 -2.51 -0.48
N PHE A 684 1.20 -2.11 -1.29
CA PHE A 684 0.49 -3.02 -2.19
C PHE A 684 1.35 -3.47 -3.38
N PHE A 685 2.26 -2.62 -3.87
CA PHE A 685 3.25 -3.02 -4.86
C PHE A 685 4.13 -4.17 -4.33
N ASN A 686 4.68 -4.03 -3.11
CA ASN A 686 5.50 -5.07 -2.49
C ASN A 686 4.71 -6.37 -2.21
N VAL A 687 3.46 -6.23 -1.75
CA VAL A 687 2.56 -7.39 -1.57
C VAL A 687 2.29 -8.10 -2.89
N GLY A 688 1.95 -7.35 -3.95
CA GLY A 688 1.64 -7.91 -5.26
C GLY A 688 2.82 -8.65 -5.90
N GLN A 689 4.06 -8.21 -5.63
CA GLN A 689 5.28 -8.85 -6.12
C GLN A 689 5.72 -10.06 -5.29
N THR A 690 5.10 -10.34 -4.14
CA THR A 690 5.54 -11.45 -3.28
C THR A 690 5.33 -12.79 -3.97
N ARG A 691 6.43 -13.53 -4.20
CA ARG A 691 6.43 -14.84 -4.87
C ARG A 691 6.35 -16.02 -3.90
N THR A 692 7.00 -15.92 -2.75
CA THR A 692 7.17 -17.04 -1.80
C THR A 692 6.84 -16.63 -0.37
N ALA A 693 6.67 -17.63 0.50
CA ALA A 693 6.43 -17.41 1.93
C ALA A 693 7.69 -16.93 2.64
N ASP A 694 7.56 -15.86 3.44
CA ASP A 694 8.65 -15.35 4.28
C ASP A 694 8.56 -15.92 5.70
N HIS A 695 9.61 -15.76 6.48
CA HIS A 695 9.60 -16.00 7.92
C HIS A 695 9.25 -14.72 8.68
N TYR A 696 8.23 -14.77 9.54
CA TYR A 696 7.80 -13.62 10.31
C TYR A 696 8.77 -13.30 11.46
N ASP A 697 9.34 -12.10 11.41
CA ASP A 697 10.01 -11.44 12.53
C ASP A 697 9.45 -10.02 12.68
N PHE A 698 9.04 -9.65 13.90
CA PHE A 698 8.30 -8.41 14.14
C PHE A 698 9.11 -7.16 13.75
N LEU A 699 10.37 -7.07 14.17
CA LEU A 699 11.18 -5.87 13.94
C LEU A 699 11.60 -5.76 12.47
N ARG A 700 12.05 -6.87 11.88
CA ARG A 700 12.48 -6.93 10.48
C ARG A 700 11.37 -6.54 9.50
N ILE A 701 10.14 -7.00 9.76
CA ILE A 701 9.00 -6.78 8.85
C ILE A 701 8.37 -5.39 9.06
N MET A 702 8.25 -4.93 10.30
CA MET A 702 7.68 -3.61 10.58
C MET A 702 8.64 -2.47 10.21
N VAL A 703 9.95 -2.68 10.35
CA VAL A 703 11.00 -1.68 10.04
C VAL A 703 11.83 -2.13 8.84
N ASN A 704 11.17 -2.34 7.70
CA ASN A 704 11.87 -2.66 6.46
C ASN A 704 12.50 -1.39 5.86
N LEU A 705 13.83 -1.26 6.00
CA LEU A 705 14.58 -0.09 5.53
C LEU A 705 14.49 0.12 4.01
N LYS A 706 14.39 -0.96 3.21
CA LYS A 706 14.23 -0.85 1.75
C LYS A 706 12.87 -0.23 1.40
N GLU A 707 11.81 -0.68 2.09
CA GLU A 707 10.46 -0.14 1.89
C GLU A 707 10.35 1.31 2.36
N ILE A 708 10.86 1.63 3.56
CA ILE A 708 10.88 3.02 4.07
C ILE A 708 11.69 3.93 3.15
N GLY A 709 12.85 3.46 2.67
CA GLY A 709 13.66 4.17 1.68
C GLY A 709 12.90 4.43 0.38
N GLY A 710 12.17 3.44 -0.13
CA GLY A 710 11.29 3.58 -1.30
C GLY A 710 10.17 4.60 -1.09
N ILE A 711 9.52 4.59 0.07
CA ILE A 711 8.48 5.58 0.43
C ILE A 711 9.06 6.99 0.46
N LEU A 712 10.21 7.19 1.10
CA LEU A 712 10.86 8.50 1.17
C LEU A 712 11.30 8.99 -0.21
N LEU A 713 11.91 8.12 -1.02
CA LEU A 713 12.35 8.47 -2.38
C LEU A 713 11.17 8.89 -3.26
N MET A 714 10.12 8.07 -3.34
CA MET A 714 8.94 8.38 -4.14
C MET A 714 8.19 9.61 -3.63
N SER A 715 8.19 9.84 -2.31
CA SER A 715 7.64 11.07 -1.72
C SER A 715 8.40 12.31 -2.14
N ILE A 716 9.74 12.26 -2.15
CA ILE A 716 10.58 13.37 -2.59
C ILE A 716 10.32 13.67 -4.07
N VAL A 717 10.27 12.64 -4.93
CA VAL A 717 9.95 12.80 -6.36
C VAL A 717 8.59 13.46 -6.54
N LEU A 718 7.56 12.97 -5.85
CA LEU A 718 6.20 13.53 -5.91
C LEU A 718 6.16 14.98 -5.40
N THR A 719 6.89 15.29 -4.33
CA THR A 719 6.98 16.65 -3.77
C THR A 719 7.69 17.63 -4.70
N LEU A 720 8.74 17.19 -5.41
CA LEU A 720 9.52 18.05 -6.30
C LEU A 720 8.83 18.29 -7.66
N LEU A 721 8.12 17.28 -8.19
CA LEU A 721 7.45 17.38 -9.48
C LEU A 721 6.06 18.04 -9.40
N PHE A 722 5.31 17.82 -8.31
CA PHE A 722 3.92 18.29 -8.20
C PHE A 722 3.68 19.19 -6.98
N ASP A 723 4.04 18.78 -5.77
CA ASP A 723 3.62 19.55 -4.57
C ASP A 723 4.23 20.96 -4.52
N THR A 724 5.56 21.05 -4.57
CA THR A 724 6.28 22.33 -4.44
C THR A 724 6.03 23.29 -5.60
N PRO A 725 6.06 22.85 -6.88
CA PRO A 725 5.77 23.73 -8.01
C PRO A 725 4.38 24.35 -7.95
N PHE A 726 3.35 23.56 -7.65
CA PHE A 726 1.98 24.07 -7.57
C PHE A 726 1.77 24.97 -6.36
N GLN A 727 2.46 24.73 -5.24
CA GLN A 727 2.48 25.66 -4.11
C GLN A 727 3.18 26.99 -4.45
N ASN A 728 4.25 26.98 -5.24
CA ASN A 728 4.91 28.20 -5.72
C ASN A 728 3.99 28.99 -6.66
N MET A 729 3.37 28.29 -7.62
CA MET A 729 2.40 28.88 -8.55
C MET A 729 1.22 29.51 -7.80
N ARG A 730 0.68 28.85 -6.77
CA ARG A 730 -0.36 29.41 -5.91
C ARG A 730 0.06 30.75 -5.29
N ASN A 731 1.28 30.83 -4.75
CA ASN A 731 1.78 32.06 -4.14
C ASN A 731 1.93 33.20 -5.15
N TYR A 732 2.20 32.88 -6.42
CA TYR A 732 2.24 33.84 -7.52
C TYR A 732 0.84 34.31 -7.93
N ILE A 733 -0.09 33.38 -8.18
CA ILE A 733 -1.47 33.67 -8.61
C ILE A 733 -2.27 34.44 -7.55
N LEU A 734 -2.11 34.08 -6.27
CA LEU A 734 -2.90 34.65 -5.18
C LEU A 734 -2.24 35.87 -4.52
N LYS A 735 -1.04 36.28 -4.94
CA LYS A 735 -0.46 37.55 -4.50
C LYS A 735 -1.27 38.69 -5.10
N LYS A 736 -1.98 39.46 -4.26
CA LYS A 736 -2.43 40.79 -4.66
C LYS A 736 -1.19 41.62 -5.03
N PRO A 737 -1.20 42.39 -6.13
CA PRO A 737 -0.11 43.30 -6.44
C PRO A 737 0.07 44.23 -5.24
N VAL A 738 1.24 44.17 -4.62
CA VAL A 738 1.65 45.17 -3.64
C VAL A 738 1.75 46.46 -4.43
N TYR A 739 0.83 47.38 -4.20
CA TYR A 739 0.95 48.75 -4.70
C TYR A 739 2.30 49.27 -4.20
N LYS A 740 3.28 49.45 -5.09
CA LYS A 740 4.50 50.16 -4.78
C LYS A 740 4.05 51.55 -4.35
N LYS A 741 4.08 51.82 -3.04
CA LYS A 741 3.97 53.18 -2.54
C LYS A 741 5.32 53.79 -2.86
N ASP A 742 5.37 54.60 -3.92
CA ASP A 742 6.54 55.40 -4.24
C ASP A 742 6.86 56.25 -3.01
N ILE A 743 7.97 55.91 -2.35
CA ILE A 743 8.57 56.76 -1.34
C ILE A 743 9.34 57.82 -2.14
N THR A 744 8.65 58.91 -2.50
CA THR A 744 9.32 60.15 -2.87
C THR A 744 10.12 60.60 -1.65
N LYS A 745 11.45 60.46 -1.76
CA LYS A 745 12.42 61.06 -0.84
C LYS A 745 12.17 62.56 -0.76
N SER A 746 11.73 63.05 0.40
CA SER A 746 11.94 64.44 0.77
C SER A 746 13.39 64.57 1.23
N SER A 747 14.21 65.14 0.35
CA SER A 747 15.53 65.65 0.70
C SER A 747 15.35 66.92 1.53
N LYS A 748 15.64 66.84 2.83
CA LYS A 748 16.02 68.03 3.60
C LYS A 748 17.46 68.38 3.23
N VAL A 749 17.62 69.55 2.63
CA VAL A 749 18.84 70.36 2.71
C VAL A 749 18.45 71.57 3.56
N GLU A 750 19.26 71.78 4.61
CA GLU A 750 19.24 72.83 5.63
C GLU A 750 18.09 72.85 6.66
#